data_AF-B7QL41-F1
#
_entry.id   AF-B7QL41-F1
#
_cell.length_a   1.000
_cell.length_b   1.000
_cell.length_c   1.000
_cell.angle_alpha   90.00
_cell.angle_beta   90.00
_cell.angle_gamma   90.00
#
_symmetry.space_group_name_H-M   'P 1'
#
loop_
_entity.id
_entity.type
_entity.pdbx_description
1 polymer ?
#
loop_
_entity_poly.entity_id
_entity_poly.type
_entity_poly.pdbx_seq_one_letter_code
_entity_poly.pdbx_strand_id
1 'polypeptide(L)'
;MSCTKKTVLMLIVFILVSVLVARIQDAIEVEEPWTVRPETASMDVVLDDRYRHLMHFVQVTDTHLSVLTDPGRAVDLKEFIRDTIMSVIKPPIVVMTGDIADSVRPGFLQSGQQREEWQLYWRAIYETGVTRQLAWLDIRGNHDNLNLASFGSDHNFYRVYSVRGRVHPHSYSYTHREGADTYSFIAIDTCTDPGIKRPFNFVGSLPEASLHLALLEMKEESRRSNFTVWFGHHPTSSVASVEIRELMRHSGPYLCGHFHTFGGLFRELYLLQPTGALELELADWKHGRTYRLAAVDHGLFSFVDVTYRQWPIILVTNPKSALLSMPSIEPLGRMARSTHVRVLVFSPKPVARARFSVDGGEWASLRHVNGSPLWVAPWAPQRFTNGLHELHVQVTDVNGTVLAEHRTEFSLDGARPVFSLAVRLLLQGGISAVRQPFFTLASCFQPAVYRKLSGAGQLGRGSAGGCRGCCGGFALRMHLLVSVDVLFWPLLLFPVYVAVGPWFVGELVDGHYGVCFLWGTYLRGRLLPSGLSYLFATAFLLFCYVPLVVVLTHALWRRRLALTTGAPMASGFWLALVLALQWTWSAPYIVAYGYLALLLGFLCTGTPLASLVAWQVVRTLPHHKMDTFERLLGTSRSDLGPTKAGSS
;
A
#
# COMPACT_ATOMS: atom_id res chain seq x y z
N MET A 1 -30.32 28.56 -28.61
CA MET A 1 -29.68 27.23 -28.58
C MET A 1 -29.95 26.59 -27.22
N SER A 2 -30.97 25.74 -27.13
CA SER A 2 -31.29 25.03 -25.89
C SER A 2 -30.29 23.88 -25.72
N CYS A 3 -29.27 24.06 -24.89
CA CYS A 3 -28.43 22.95 -24.45
C CYS A 3 -29.33 21.98 -23.68
N THR A 4 -29.75 20.91 -24.34
CA THR A 4 -30.70 19.94 -23.77
C THR A 4 -30.12 19.36 -22.49
N LYS A 5 -30.94 19.19 -21.45
CA LYS A 5 -30.55 18.54 -20.16
C LYS A 5 -29.79 17.22 -20.36
N LYS A 6 -30.05 16.51 -21.48
CA LYS A 6 -29.34 15.31 -21.93
C LYS A 6 -27.88 15.55 -22.33
N THR A 7 -27.59 16.67 -23.00
CA THR A 7 -26.24 17.09 -23.40
C THR A 7 -25.40 17.43 -22.18
N VAL A 8 -25.96 18.16 -21.22
CA VAL A 8 -25.29 18.50 -19.94
C VAL A 8 -24.97 17.23 -19.14
N LEU A 9 -25.88 16.26 -19.11
CA LEU A 9 -25.69 15.02 -18.35
C LEU A 9 -24.73 14.04 -19.04
N MET A 10 -24.74 13.93 -20.37
CA MET A 10 -23.68 13.21 -21.10
C MET A 10 -22.33 13.87 -20.88
N LEU A 11 -22.27 15.21 -20.82
CA LEU A 11 -21.05 15.93 -20.48
C LEU A 11 -20.59 15.56 -19.07
N ILE A 12 -21.49 15.47 -18.07
CA ILE A 12 -21.13 15.09 -16.69
C ILE A 12 -20.61 13.65 -16.63
N VAL A 13 -21.26 12.70 -17.30
CA VAL A 13 -20.80 11.30 -17.34
C VAL A 13 -19.46 11.19 -18.07
N PHE A 14 -19.31 11.88 -19.21
CA PHE A 14 -18.06 11.94 -19.94
C PHE A 14 -16.96 12.60 -19.11
N ILE A 15 -17.24 13.71 -18.43
CA ILE A 15 -16.30 14.37 -17.51
C ILE A 15 -15.94 13.43 -16.36
N LEU A 16 -16.88 12.69 -15.77
CA LEU A 16 -16.58 11.76 -14.68
C LEU A 16 -15.73 10.58 -15.15
N VAL A 17 -16.02 10.02 -16.33
CA VAL A 17 -15.23 8.94 -16.94
C VAL A 17 -13.86 9.45 -17.41
N SER A 18 -13.79 10.64 -17.99
CA SER A 18 -12.53 11.28 -18.41
C SER A 18 -11.69 11.69 -17.21
N VAL A 19 -12.29 12.19 -16.12
CA VAL A 19 -11.59 12.43 -14.85
C VAL A 19 -11.14 11.10 -14.25
N LEU A 20 -11.93 10.03 -14.33
CA LEU A 20 -11.52 8.71 -13.86
C LEU A 20 -10.31 8.17 -14.65
N VAL A 21 -10.35 8.25 -15.98
CA VAL A 21 -9.27 7.81 -16.87
C VAL A 21 -8.04 8.71 -16.71
N ALA A 22 -8.22 10.03 -16.65
CA ALA A 22 -7.13 10.97 -16.39
C ALA A 22 -6.48 10.71 -15.03
N ARG A 23 -7.26 10.40 -13.98
CA ARG A 23 -6.71 10.05 -12.66
C ARG A 23 -6.01 8.68 -12.63
N ILE A 24 -6.35 7.75 -13.52
CA ILE A 24 -5.60 6.48 -13.68
C ILE A 24 -4.26 6.77 -14.38
N GLN A 25 -4.28 7.61 -15.41
CA GLN A 25 -3.08 8.01 -16.15
C GLN A 25 -2.14 8.88 -15.30
N ASP A 26 -2.67 9.83 -14.51
CA ASP A 26 -1.91 10.66 -13.57
C ASP A 26 -1.33 9.84 -12.40
N ALA A 27 -1.99 8.71 -12.03
CA ALA A 27 -1.54 7.87 -10.92
C ALA A 27 -0.37 6.93 -11.31
N ILE A 28 -0.14 6.74 -12.61
CA ILE A 28 0.94 5.92 -13.16
C ILE A 28 1.69 6.81 -14.14
N GLU A 29 2.57 7.66 -13.61
CA GLU A 29 3.45 8.45 -14.46
C GLU A 29 4.30 7.50 -15.32
N VAL A 30 4.31 7.78 -16.63
CA VAL A 30 5.18 7.09 -17.57
C VAL A 30 6.62 7.40 -17.15
N GLU A 31 7.48 6.37 -17.07
CA GLU A 31 8.91 6.60 -16.84
C GLU A 31 9.45 7.48 -17.96
N GLU A 32 9.65 8.77 -17.67
CA GLU A 32 10.38 9.64 -18.58
C GLU A 32 11.86 9.25 -18.56
N PRO A 33 12.56 9.30 -19.72
CA PRO A 33 13.98 9.05 -19.77
C PRO A 33 14.70 10.08 -18.90
N TRP A 34 15.27 9.62 -17.78
CA TRP A 34 16.08 10.48 -16.93
C TRP A 34 17.34 10.90 -17.68
N THR A 35 17.45 12.20 -18.00
CA THR A 35 18.69 12.76 -18.52
C THR A 35 19.72 12.77 -17.38
N VAL A 36 20.83 12.04 -17.57
CA VAL A 36 21.99 12.09 -16.67
C VAL A 36 22.42 13.55 -16.52
N ARG A 37 22.41 14.08 -15.29
CA ARG A 37 22.93 15.42 -15.06
C ARG A 37 24.42 15.44 -15.43
N PRO A 38 24.92 16.46 -16.15
CA PRO A 38 26.35 16.65 -16.31
C PRO A 38 26.97 16.75 -14.91
N GLU A 39 27.94 15.88 -14.62
CA GLU A 39 28.59 15.82 -13.32
C GLU A 39 29.24 17.16 -12.97
N THR A 40 28.79 17.78 -11.88
CA THR A 40 29.58 18.78 -11.14
C THR A 40 30.39 18.14 -10.01
N ALA A 41 30.31 16.81 -9.85
CA ALA A 41 31.08 16.06 -8.86
C ALA A 41 32.56 16.07 -9.25
N SER A 42 33.45 16.41 -8.31
CA SER A 42 34.89 16.57 -8.54
C SER A 42 35.45 15.44 -9.41
N MET A 43 36.09 15.81 -10.51
CA MET A 43 36.74 14.90 -11.48
C MET A 43 37.79 13.96 -10.83
N ASP A 44 38.16 14.20 -9.57
CA ASP A 44 39.26 13.53 -8.87
C ASP A 44 38.91 12.20 -8.18
N VAL A 45 37.62 11.82 -8.11
CA VAL A 45 37.18 10.61 -7.35
C VAL A 45 36.96 9.44 -8.31
N VAL A 46 37.87 8.46 -8.27
CA VAL A 46 37.88 7.26 -9.13
C VAL A 46 37.68 5.99 -8.31
N LEU A 47 36.79 5.09 -8.77
CA LEU A 47 36.65 3.75 -8.19
C LEU A 47 37.84 2.88 -8.59
N ASP A 48 38.75 2.68 -7.62
CA ASP A 48 39.99 1.92 -7.77
C ASP A 48 40.01 0.69 -6.86
N ASP A 49 41.20 0.19 -6.53
CA ASP A 49 41.41 -1.02 -5.75
C ASP A 49 41.44 -0.80 -4.23
N ARG A 50 41.14 0.43 -3.75
CA ARG A 50 41.28 0.80 -2.34
C ARG A 50 39.95 0.82 -1.59
N TYR A 51 40.00 0.44 -0.31
CA TYR A 51 38.87 0.52 0.62
C TYR A 51 38.78 1.92 1.24
N ARG A 52 38.19 2.86 0.49
CA ARG A 52 37.92 4.26 0.88
C ARG A 52 36.66 4.75 0.16
N HIS A 53 36.11 5.88 0.60
CA HIS A 53 34.86 6.44 0.07
C HIS A 53 33.70 5.45 0.06
N LEU A 54 33.69 4.51 1.00
CA LEU A 54 32.77 3.41 1.07
C LEU A 54 32.26 3.26 2.49
N MET A 55 30.94 3.28 2.65
CA MET A 55 30.29 2.84 3.88
C MET A 55 29.24 1.77 3.57
N HIS A 56 29.05 0.83 4.48
CA HIS A 56 27.95 -0.13 4.42
C HIS A 56 27.06 0.00 5.65
N PHE A 57 25.78 -0.32 5.52
CA PHE A 57 24.81 -0.30 6.61
C PHE A 57 23.75 -1.37 6.41
N VAL A 58 22.97 -1.62 7.46
CA VAL A 58 21.90 -2.62 7.42
C VAL A 58 20.54 -1.98 7.68
N GLN A 59 19.52 -2.40 6.95
CA GLN A 59 18.12 -2.12 7.24
C GLN A 59 17.42 -3.38 7.74
N VAL A 60 16.65 -3.24 8.81
CA VAL A 60 15.68 -4.22 9.32
C VAL A 60 14.31 -3.54 9.38
N THR A 61 13.23 -4.29 9.19
CA THR A 61 11.87 -3.75 9.23
C THR A 61 10.88 -4.78 9.74
N ASP A 62 9.71 -4.32 10.20
CA ASP A 62 8.53 -5.15 10.45
C ASP A 62 8.87 -6.40 11.27
N THR A 63 9.45 -6.19 12.45
CA THR A 63 9.80 -7.30 13.34
C THR A 63 8.57 -7.95 13.94
N HIS A 64 7.50 -7.18 14.15
CA HIS A 64 6.27 -7.63 14.79
C HIS A 64 6.57 -8.56 15.98
N LEU A 65 7.42 -8.09 16.89
CA LEU A 65 7.75 -8.86 18.07
C LEU A 65 6.45 -9.11 18.82
N SER A 66 6.15 -10.38 19.04
CA SER A 66 4.87 -10.78 19.59
C SER A 66 5.09 -11.75 20.73
N VAL A 67 4.36 -11.53 21.82
CA VAL A 67 4.23 -12.51 22.91
C VAL A 67 3.16 -13.57 22.62
N LEU A 68 2.42 -13.44 21.52
CA LEU A 68 1.27 -14.29 21.20
C LEU A 68 1.52 -15.24 20.02
N THR A 69 2.05 -14.74 18.90
CA THR A 69 1.99 -15.49 17.63
C THR A 69 3.31 -16.10 17.17
N ASP A 70 4.46 -15.66 17.70
CA ASP A 70 5.78 -16.24 17.41
C ASP A 70 6.88 -15.61 18.30
N PRO A 71 7.21 -16.21 19.47
CA PRO A 71 8.26 -15.67 20.34
C PRO A 71 9.67 -15.84 19.74
N GLY A 72 9.84 -16.69 18.72
CA GLY A 72 11.13 -16.95 18.06
C GLY A 72 11.69 -15.70 17.38
N ARG A 73 10.82 -14.79 16.91
CA ARG A 73 11.24 -13.53 16.24
C ARG A 73 12.21 -12.70 17.08
N ALA A 74 11.98 -12.62 18.39
CA ALA A 74 12.82 -11.85 19.31
C ALA A 74 14.16 -12.55 19.58
N VAL A 75 14.15 -13.89 19.67
CA VAL A 75 15.36 -14.70 19.83
C VAL A 75 16.24 -14.57 18.59
N ASP A 76 15.65 -14.79 17.41
CA ASP A 76 16.33 -14.65 16.13
C ASP A 76 16.91 -13.23 15.97
N LEU A 77 16.17 -12.18 16.35
CA LEU A 77 16.64 -10.80 16.26
C LEU A 77 17.87 -10.57 17.14
N LYS A 78 17.85 -11.08 18.38
CA LYS A 78 18.99 -10.98 19.30
C LYS A 78 20.21 -11.74 18.78
N GLU A 79 20.01 -12.95 18.25
CA GLU A 79 21.09 -13.74 17.63
C GLU A 79 21.62 -13.08 16.37
N PHE A 80 20.76 -12.53 15.52
CA PHE A 80 21.15 -11.74 14.35
C PHE A 80 22.02 -10.55 14.73
N ILE A 81 21.64 -9.79 15.77
CA ILE A 81 22.46 -8.68 16.25
C ILE A 81 23.86 -9.17 16.68
N ARG A 82 23.93 -10.24 17.48
CA ARG A 82 25.20 -10.77 17.99
C ARG A 82 26.07 -11.39 16.89
N ASP A 83 25.50 -12.30 16.12
CA ASP A 83 26.23 -13.23 15.25
C ASP A 83 26.38 -12.69 13.83
N THR A 84 25.42 -11.90 13.34
CA THR A 84 25.48 -11.32 11.99
C THR A 84 25.99 -9.89 12.04
N ILE A 85 25.35 -9.00 12.80
CA ILE A 85 25.67 -7.57 12.80
C ILE A 85 27.01 -7.30 13.48
N MET A 86 27.19 -7.76 14.73
CA MET A 86 28.40 -7.42 15.50
C MET A 86 29.61 -8.28 15.15
N SER A 87 29.40 -9.51 14.65
CA SER A 87 30.50 -10.46 14.42
C SER A 87 30.97 -10.51 12.97
N VAL A 88 30.06 -10.35 12.00
CA VAL A 88 30.38 -10.56 10.57
C VAL A 88 30.31 -9.27 9.76
N ILE A 89 29.16 -8.58 9.74
CA ILE A 89 28.97 -7.40 8.88
C ILE A 89 29.66 -6.17 9.46
N LYS A 90 29.57 -5.98 10.78
CA LYS A 90 30.12 -4.84 11.53
C LYS A 90 29.81 -3.48 10.87
N PRO A 91 28.54 -3.18 10.55
CA PRO A 91 28.20 -1.90 9.95
C PRO A 91 28.29 -0.78 11.01
N PRO A 92 28.70 0.45 10.64
CA PRO A 92 28.60 1.61 11.51
C PRO A 92 27.15 1.99 11.87
N ILE A 93 26.17 1.57 11.05
CA ILE A 93 24.77 1.98 11.18
C ILE A 93 23.83 0.79 10.92
N VAL A 94 22.78 0.68 11.73
CA VAL A 94 21.60 -0.14 11.47
C VAL A 94 20.35 0.75 11.52
N VAL A 95 19.50 0.70 10.50
CA VAL A 95 18.20 1.37 10.48
C VAL A 95 17.07 0.36 10.72
N MET A 96 16.12 0.71 11.59
CA MET A 96 14.90 -0.07 11.88
C MET A 96 13.67 0.73 11.44
N THR A 97 13.03 0.31 10.34
CA THR A 97 11.97 1.06 9.64
C THR A 97 10.54 0.81 10.15
N GLY A 98 10.37 0.62 11.46
CA GLY A 98 9.05 0.52 12.09
C GLY A 98 8.42 -0.87 12.14
N ASP A 99 7.20 -0.90 12.67
CA ASP A 99 6.45 -2.11 13.08
C ASP A 99 7.32 -3.06 13.92
N ILE A 100 7.86 -2.47 14.98
CA ILE A 100 8.72 -3.14 15.95
C ILE A 100 7.88 -4.15 16.75
N ALA A 101 6.82 -3.69 17.39
CA ALA A 101 5.89 -4.51 18.16
C ALA A 101 4.70 -4.96 17.31
N ASP A 102 4.14 -6.13 17.58
CA ASP A 102 2.94 -6.59 16.85
C ASP A 102 1.68 -5.85 17.32
N SER A 103 1.58 -5.50 18.61
CA SER A 103 0.48 -4.71 19.18
C SER A 103 -0.93 -5.25 18.87
N VAL A 104 -1.03 -6.58 18.78
CA VAL A 104 -2.28 -7.32 18.60
C VAL A 104 -2.65 -8.00 19.92
N ARG A 105 -3.94 -7.96 20.28
CA ARG A 105 -4.48 -8.66 21.46
C ARG A 105 -5.17 -9.97 21.02
N PRO A 106 -5.38 -10.93 21.93
CA PRO A 106 -6.18 -12.12 21.62
C PRO A 106 -7.58 -11.72 21.13
N GLY A 107 -7.95 -12.17 19.93
CA GLY A 107 -9.24 -11.86 19.29
C GLY A 107 -9.10 -11.20 17.92
N PHE A 108 -10.11 -11.38 17.07
CA PHE A 108 -10.10 -10.84 15.71
C PHE A 108 -10.09 -9.30 15.73
N LEU A 109 -9.16 -8.65 15.03
CA LEU A 109 -8.99 -7.17 14.95
C LEU A 109 -8.74 -6.44 16.29
N GLN A 110 -8.60 -7.14 17.40
CA GLN A 110 -8.26 -6.53 18.69
C GLN A 110 -6.81 -6.04 18.67
N SER A 111 -6.58 -4.79 19.08
CA SER A 111 -5.26 -4.14 19.00
C SER A 111 -4.98 -3.28 20.23
N GLY A 112 -3.71 -3.22 20.60
CA GLY A 112 -3.22 -2.41 21.70
C GLY A 112 -1.75 -2.68 22.00
N GLN A 113 -1.07 -1.64 22.48
CA GLN A 113 0.34 -1.74 22.86
C GLN A 113 0.53 -2.73 24.01
N GLN A 114 1.42 -3.71 23.80
CA GLN A 114 1.79 -4.71 24.79
C GLN A 114 3.20 -4.40 25.31
N ARG A 115 3.33 -4.11 26.61
CA ARG A 115 4.62 -3.68 27.19
C ARG A 115 5.70 -4.73 27.00
N GLU A 116 5.34 -6.00 27.11
CA GLU A 116 6.25 -7.14 27.04
C GLU A 116 6.90 -7.26 25.66
N GLU A 117 6.19 -6.94 24.57
CA GLU A 117 6.73 -6.94 23.20
C GLU A 117 7.85 -5.89 23.06
N TRP A 118 7.64 -4.71 23.61
CA TRP A 118 8.64 -3.65 23.67
C TRP A 118 9.83 -3.99 24.57
N GLN A 119 9.60 -4.72 25.66
CA GLN A 119 10.68 -5.24 26.51
C GLN A 119 11.54 -6.27 25.77
N LEU A 120 10.95 -7.11 24.90
CA LEU A 120 11.72 -8.04 24.06
C LEU A 120 12.66 -7.28 23.12
N TYR A 121 12.15 -6.23 22.46
CA TYR A 121 12.97 -5.37 21.60
C TYR A 121 14.13 -4.72 22.37
N TRP A 122 13.81 -4.09 23.51
CA TRP A 122 14.81 -3.44 24.35
C TRP A 122 15.87 -4.42 24.85
N ARG A 123 15.49 -5.63 25.27
CA ARG A 123 16.45 -6.66 25.71
C ARG A 123 17.36 -7.12 24.57
N ALA A 124 16.83 -7.33 23.37
CA ALA A 124 17.63 -7.73 22.21
C ALA A 124 18.75 -6.73 21.92
N ILE A 125 18.47 -5.43 22.06
CA ILE A 125 19.44 -4.34 21.86
C ILE A 125 20.37 -4.17 23.08
N TYR A 126 19.81 -4.14 24.28
CA TYR A 126 20.55 -3.84 25.50
C TYR A 126 21.54 -4.97 25.86
N GLU A 127 21.09 -6.22 25.82
CA GLU A 127 21.89 -7.37 26.24
C GLU A 127 23.02 -7.70 25.25
N THR A 128 22.86 -7.36 23.97
CA THR A 128 23.93 -7.48 22.98
C THR A 128 24.94 -6.34 23.09
N GLY A 129 24.54 -5.20 23.66
CA GLY A 129 25.40 -4.01 23.75
C GLY A 129 25.68 -3.35 22.41
N VAL A 130 24.87 -3.64 21.37
CA VAL A 130 25.10 -3.21 19.98
C VAL A 130 25.26 -1.69 19.85
N THR A 131 24.50 -0.91 20.63
CA THR A 131 24.55 0.57 20.61
C THR A 131 25.85 1.17 21.16
N ARG A 132 26.74 0.36 21.74
CA ARG A 132 28.09 0.79 22.13
C ARG A 132 29.07 0.74 20.96
N GLN A 133 28.74 0.02 19.89
CA GLN A 133 29.63 -0.23 18.76
C GLN A 133 29.16 0.47 17.47
N LEU A 134 27.85 0.66 17.31
CA LEU A 134 27.25 1.23 16.11
C LEU A 134 26.04 2.10 16.43
N ALA A 135 25.62 2.91 15.45
CA ALA A 135 24.40 3.70 15.55
C ALA A 135 23.17 2.86 15.18
N TRP A 136 22.26 2.68 16.13
CA TRP A 136 20.95 2.08 15.88
C TRP A 136 19.91 3.20 15.69
N LEU A 137 19.30 3.26 14.51
CA LEU A 137 18.37 4.31 14.10
C LEU A 137 16.97 3.71 13.91
N ASP A 138 16.11 3.81 14.92
CA ASP A 138 14.73 3.31 14.83
C ASP A 138 13.71 4.42 14.60
N ILE A 139 12.65 4.09 13.88
CA ILE A 139 11.45 4.92 13.73
C ILE A 139 10.22 4.03 13.94
N ARG A 140 9.09 4.60 14.34
CA ARG A 140 7.85 3.87 14.61
C ARG A 140 7.05 3.57 13.34
N GLY A 141 6.38 2.42 13.34
CA GLY A 141 5.37 2.05 12.33
C GLY A 141 3.93 2.12 12.86
N ASN A 142 2.96 1.77 12.01
CA ASN A 142 1.55 1.90 12.38
C ASN A 142 1.14 0.91 13.48
N HIS A 143 1.78 -0.26 13.59
CA HIS A 143 1.57 -1.18 14.71
C HIS A 143 2.15 -0.64 16.03
N ASP A 144 3.27 0.08 15.97
CA ASP A 144 3.85 0.78 17.14
C ASP A 144 2.98 1.94 17.64
N ASN A 145 1.97 2.31 16.85
CA ASN A 145 1.05 3.41 17.12
C ASN A 145 -0.42 2.93 17.31
N LEU A 146 -0.66 1.63 17.39
CA LEU A 146 -2.02 1.08 17.58
C LEU A 146 -2.60 1.43 18.96
N ASN A 147 -3.86 1.90 18.95
CA ASN A 147 -4.65 2.17 20.15
C ASN A 147 -4.00 3.19 21.10
N LEU A 148 -3.49 4.29 20.55
CA LEU A 148 -2.86 5.38 21.28
C LEU A 148 -3.67 6.67 21.15
N ALA A 149 -4.18 7.18 22.27
CA ALA A 149 -5.03 8.37 22.31
C ALA A 149 -4.26 9.68 22.04
N SER A 150 -2.94 9.66 22.23
CA SER A 150 -2.03 10.74 21.84
C SER A 150 -0.60 10.21 21.80
N PHE A 151 0.32 10.94 21.16
CA PHE A 151 1.75 10.69 21.32
C PHE A 151 2.20 10.71 22.81
N GLY A 152 1.57 11.57 23.61
CA GLY A 152 1.82 11.73 25.04
C GLY A 152 1.43 10.54 25.93
N SER A 153 0.68 9.56 25.40
CA SER A 153 0.13 8.43 26.15
C SER A 153 1.18 7.62 26.93
N ASP A 154 0.83 7.19 28.14
CA ASP A 154 1.65 6.29 28.97
C ASP A 154 1.84 4.89 28.33
N HIS A 155 0.98 4.55 27.39
CA HIS A 155 1.07 3.33 26.59
C HIS A 155 1.95 3.49 25.34
N ASN A 156 2.47 4.69 25.06
CA ASN A 156 3.42 4.90 23.96
C ASN A 156 4.82 4.38 24.36
N PHE A 157 4.99 3.06 24.23
CA PHE A 157 6.19 2.36 24.63
C PHE A 157 7.38 2.56 23.69
N TYR A 158 7.17 3.06 22.46
CA TYR A 158 8.25 3.51 21.58
C TYR A 158 9.14 4.54 22.31
N ARG A 159 8.54 5.52 23.00
CA ARG A 159 9.28 6.55 23.74
C ARG A 159 10.14 6.03 24.89
N VAL A 160 9.88 4.80 25.34
CA VAL A 160 10.51 4.22 26.53
C VAL A 160 11.53 3.15 26.14
N TYR A 161 11.19 2.27 25.19
CA TYR A 161 11.96 1.06 24.92
C TYR A 161 12.78 1.11 23.62
N SER A 162 12.46 2.01 22.69
CA SER A 162 13.29 2.19 21.50
C SER A 162 14.56 3.01 21.80
N VAL A 163 15.50 3.00 20.87
CA VAL A 163 16.78 3.72 20.99
C VAL A 163 16.57 5.20 20.72
N ARG A 164 15.91 5.55 19.61
CA ARG A 164 15.79 6.95 19.17
C ARG A 164 14.52 7.62 19.67
N GLY A 165 13.44 6.87 19.87
CA GLY A 165 12.16 7.39 20.38
C GLY A 165 12.23 8.04 21.77
N ARG A 166 13.28 7.75 22.55
CA ARG A 166 13.57 8.39 23.85
C ARG A 166 13.93 9.86 23.74
N VAL A 167 14.58 10.23 22.63
CA VAL A 167 15.15 11.57 22.41
C VAL A 167 14.42 12.28 21.26
N HIS A 168 14.00 11.52 20.25
CA HIS A 168 13.33 12.02 19.07
C HIS A 168 11.88 11.54 19.07
N PRO A 169 10.92 12.41 19.42
CA PRO A 169 9.52 12.01 19.46
C PRO A 169 8.92 11.76 18.08
N HIS A 170 9.43 12.44 17.05
CA HIS A 170 8.98 12.35 15.66
C HIS A 170 10.18 12.16 14.73
N SER A 171 10.05 12.59 13.48
CA SER A 171 11.14 12.66 12.48
C SER A 171 12.42 13.28 13.04
N TYR A 172 13.56 12.78 12.59
CA TYR A 172 14.89 13.25 13.00
C TYR A 172 15.93 13.00 11.91
N SER A 173 17.08 13.67 12.01
CA SER A 173 18.24 13.41 11.17
C SER A 173 19.41 12.89 12.00
N TYR A 174 20.29 12.11 11.36
CA TYR A 174 21.55 11.63 11.92
C TYR A 174 22.63 11.70 10.85
N THR A 175 23.74 12.37 11.14
CA THR A 175 24.88 12.46 10.22
C THR A 175 26.04 11.62 10.74
N HIS A 176 26.48 10.66 9.91
CA HIS A 176 27.66 9.85 10.15
C HIS A 176 28.85 10.38 9.36
N ARG A 177 30.05 10.26 9.94
CA ARG A 177 31.30 10.63 9.27
C ARG A 177 32.21 9.41 9.21
N GLU A 178 32.65 9.07 8.01
CA GLU A 178 33.56 7.96 7.73
C GLU A 178 34.79 8.54 7.00
N GLY A 179 35.87 8.76 7.74
CA GLY A 179 37.04 9.46 7.20
C GLY A 179 36.72 10.88 6.72
N ALA A 180 36.86 11.10 5.41
CA ALA A 180 36.59 12.39 4.76
C ALA A 180 35.13 12.54 4.32
N ASP A 181 34.37 11.45 4.25
CA ASP A 181 32.99 11.47 3.76
C ASP A 181 31.97 11.57 4.89
N THR A 182 30.82 12.12 4.55
CA THR A 182 29.70 12.32 5.45
C THR A 182 28.42 11.79 4.82
N TYR A 183 27.60 11.11 5.63
CA TYR A 183 26.39 10.44 5.20
C TYR A 183 25.25 10.85 6.13
N SER A 184 24.20 11.45 5.58
CA SER A 184 23.03 11.86 6.36
C SER A 184 21.90 10.84 6.24
N PHE A 185 21.24 10.55 7.35
CA PHE A 185 20.09 9.67 7.46
C PHE A 185 18.91 10.50 7.98
N ILE A 186 17.81 10.55 7.24
CA ILE A 186 16.61 11.29 7.65
C ILE A 186 15.49 10.30 7.90
N ALA A 187 15.05 10.22 9.14
CA ALA A 187 13.93 9.42 9.61
C ALA A 187 12.62 10.21 9.44
N ILE A 188 11.61 9.64 8.79
CA ILE A 188 10.29 10.24 8.63
C ILE A 188 9.22 9.48 9.42
N ASP A 189 8.60 10.16 10.39
CA ASP A 189 7.43 9.67 11.11
C ASP A 189 6.15 10.07 10.36
N THR A 190 5.43 9.06 9.86
CA THR A 190 4.15 9.24 9.17
C THR A 190 2.98 8.64 9.96
N CYS A 191 3.21 8.23 11.22
CA CYS A 191 2.16 7.71 12.07
C CYS A 191 1.16 8.80 12.44
N THR A 192 -0.13 8.46 12.42
CA THR A 192 -1.21 9.36 12.80
C THR A 192 -1.22 9.64 14.31
N ASP A 193 -1.72 10.81 14.72
CA ASP A 193 -1.93 11.13 16.13
C ASP A 193 -3.31 11.77 16.30
N PRO A 194 -4.30 11.07 16.92
CA PRO A 194 -4.20 9.77 17.60
C PRO A 194 -4.02 8.56 16.67
N GLY A 195 -3.50 7.47 17.23
CA GLY A 195 -3.34 6.17 16.56
C GLY A 195 -4.51 5.22 16.84
N ILE A 196 -5.33 4.97 15.83
CA ILE A 196 -6.58 4.19 15.96
C ILE A 196 -6.35 2.68 15.96
N LYS A 197 -7.35 1.94 16.47
CA LYS A 197 -7.43 0.47 16.34
C LYS A 197 -7.57 0.04 14.88
N ARG A 198 -7.14 -1.20 14.62
CA ARG A 198 -7.36 -1.90 13.34
C ARG A 198 -8.85 -1.96 12.98
N PRO A 199 -9.22 -2.03 11.68
CA PRO A 199 -8.32 -2.14 10.51
C PRO A 199 -7.98 -0.80 9.84
N PHE A 200 -8.50 0.34 10.28
CA PHE A 200 -8.36 1.59 9.53
C PHE A 200 -7.03 2.35 9.77
N ASN A 201 -6.08 1.77 10.51
CA ASN A 201 -4.79 2.36 10.86
C ASN A 201 -3.68 2.18 9.81
N PHE A 202 -3.99 1.64 8.63
CA PHE A 202 -3.00 1.27 7.60
C PHE A 202 -2.45 2.48 6.82
N VAL A 203 -3.06 3.65 6.94
CA VAL A 203 -2.66 4.84 6.18
C VAL A 203 -1.96 5.84 7.09
N GLY A 204 -0.75 6.23 6.69
CA GLY A 204 -0.01 7.32 7.33
C GLY A 204 -0.43 8.70 6.81
N SER A 205 0.06 9.74 7.48
CA SER A 205 -0.05 11.13 7.02
C SER A 205 1.28 11.83 7.19
N LEU A 206 1.57 12.82 6.35
CA LEU A 206 2.64 13.75 6.70
C LEU A 206 2.31 14.46 8.01
N PRO A 207 3.33 14.77 8.82
CA PRO A 207 3.12 15.42 10.09
C PRO A 207 2.62 16.86 9.88
N GLU A 208 2.12 17.48 10.96
CA GLU A 208 1.59 18.85 10.92
C GLU A 208 2.60 19.85 10.32
N ALA A 209 2.13 20.99 9.83
CA ALA A 209 2.94 21.94 9.06
C ALA A 209 4.28 22.33 9.72
N SER A 210 4.32 22.42 11.05
CA SER A 210 5.54 22.69 11.82
C SER A 210 6.60 21.59 11.68
N LEU A 211 6.19 20.33 11.74
CA LEU A 211 7.06 19.16 11.56
C LEU A 211 7.46 18.97 10.09
N HIS A 212 6.59 19.37 9.15
CA HIS A 212 6.95 19.40 7.73
C HIS A 212 8.07 20.42 7.44
N LEU A 213 8.05 21.60 8.07
CA LEU A 213 9.14 22.57 7.96
C LEU A 213 10.47 22.01 8.51
N ALA A 214 10.43 21.31 9.65
CA ALA A 214 11.62 20.66 10.20
C ALA A 214 12.22 19.61 9.24
N LEU A 215 11.38 18.86 8.51
CA LEU A 215 11.85 17.91 7.48
C LEU A 215 12.53 18.63 6.30
N LEU A 216 12.03 19.79 5.90
CA LEU A 216 12.66 20.61 4.86
C LEU A 216 14.02 21.16 5.32
N GLU A 217 14.12 21.56 6.58
CA GLU A 217 15.39 21.99 7.19
C GLU A 217 16.40 20.83 7.22
N MET A 218 16.00 19.65 7.70
CA MET A 218 16.84 18.44 7.68
C MET A 218 17.33 18.10 6.26
N LYS A 219 16.46 18.23 5.24
CA LYS A 219 16.83 18.04 3.83
C LYS A 219 17.87 19.06 3.37
N GLU A 220 17.72 20.32 3.75
CA GLU A 220 18.66 21.37 3.36
C GLU A 220 20.03 21.15 4.02
N GLU A 221 20.05 20.81 5.30
CA GLU A 221 21.28 20.48 6.04
C GLU A 221 22.00 19.28 5.44
N SER A 222 21.25 18.26 5.02
CA SER A 222 21.81 17.02 4.47
C SER A 222 22.54 17.22 3.14
N ARG A 223 22.30 18.34 2.42
CA ARG A 223 23.04 18.69 1.19
C ARG A 223 24.54 18.89 1.41
N ARG A 224 24.96 19.11 2.65
CA ARG A 224 26.38 19.18 3.03
C ARG A 224 27.04 17.80 3.08
N SER A 225 26.25 16.72 3.12
CA SER A 225 26.74 15.35 3.11
C SER A 225 27.03 14.86 1.70
N ASN A 226 27.98 13.93 1.59
CA ASN A 226 28.30 13.25 0.33
C ASN A 226 27.12 12.42 -0.19
N PHE A 227 26.27 11.93 0.72
CA PHE A 227 25.07 11.16 0.37
C PHE A 227 23.99 11.30 1.45
N THR A 228 22.72 11.23 1.06
CA THR A 228 21.56 11.29 1.99
C THR A 228 20.67 10.08 1.79
N VAL A 229 20.38 9.35 2.87
CA VAL A 229 19.42 8.23 2.90
C VAL A 229 18.18 8.68 3.67
N TRP A 230 17.00 8.45 3.10
CA TRP A 230 15.73 8.61 3.81
C TRP A 230 15.24 7.25 4.29
N PHE A 231 14.60 7.21 5.44
CA PHE A 231 13.94 6.00 5.93
C PHE A 231 12.70 6.32 6.74
N GLY A 232 11.71 5.44 6.67
CA GLY A 232 10.41 5.59 7.32
C GLY A 232 9.68 4.26 7.32
N HIS A 233 8.48 4.22 7.87
CA HIS A 233 7.70 2.99 7.86
C HIS A 233 6.86 2.85 6.60
N HIS A 234 5.93 3.78 6.37
CA HIS A 234 4.98 3.69 5.26
C HIS A 234 5.64 3.94 3.89
N PRO A 235 5.38 3.10 2.88
CA PRO A 235 5.63 3.41 1.48
C PRO A 235 4.89 4.69 1.11
N THR A 236 5.42 5.48 0.18
CA THR A 236 4.82 6.77 -0.15
C THR A 236 3.38 6.64 -0.67
N SER A 237 3.05 5.46 -1.20
CA SER A 237 1.73 5.12 -1.72
C SER A 237 0.66 4.89 -0.63
N SER A 238 1.07 4.56 0.60
CA SER A 238 0.17 4.42 1.76
C SER A 238 0.18 5.64 2.69
N VAL A 239 0.83 6.74 2.29
CA VAL A 239 0.74 8.04 2.97
C VAL A 239 -0.31 8.90 2.27
N ALA A 240 -1.21 9.51 3.05
CA ALA A 240 -2.28 10.37 2.54
C ALA A 240 -1.79 11.79 2.17
N SER A 241 -0.70 11.86 1.41
CA SER A 241 -0.05 13.09 0.98
C SER A 241 0.82 12.80 -0.23
N VAL A 242 0.62 13.55 -1.32
CA VAL A 242 1.48 13.48 -2.51
C VAL A 242 2.81 14.20 -2.27
N GLU A 243 2.83 15.12 -1.30
CA GLU A 243 3.95 15.97 -0.94
C GLU A 243 5.13 15.17 -0.37
N ILE A 244 4.94 13.93 0.10
CA ILE A 244 6.06 13.11 0.59
C ILE A 244 7.06 12.77 -0.52
N ARG A 245 6.59 12.49 -1.74
CA ARG A 245 7.48 12.22 -2.89
C ARG A 245 8.20 13.48 -3.33
N GLU A 246 7.54 14.63 -3.22
CA GLU A 246 8.12 15.95 -3.51
C GLU A 246 9.18 16.34 -2.46
N LEU A 247 8.90 16.08 -1.18
CA LEU A 247 9.84 16.26 -0.09
C LEU A 247 11.15 15.52 -0.37
N MET A 248 11.09 14.31 -0.94
CA MET A 248 12.26 13.51 -1.30
C MET A 248 12.75 13.75 -2.74
N ARG A 249 12.21 14.73 -3.48
CA ARG A 249 12.65 15.01 -4.85
C ARG A 249 14.16 15.24 -4.90
N HIS A 250 14.83 14.51 -5.80
CA HIS A 250 16.28 14.49 -6.00
C HIS A 250 17.09 14.22 -4.72
N SER A 251 16.54 13.43 -3.79
CA SER A 251 17.23 12.98 -2.58
C SER A 251 16.76 11.56 -2.26
N GLY A 252 17.66 10.67 -1.87
CA GLY A 252 17.32 9.26 -1.74
C GLY A 252 18.54 8.36 -1.67
N PRO A 253 18.33 7.06 -1.41
CA PRO A 253 17.06 6.33 -1.53
C PRO A 253 16.11 6.54 -0.34
N TYR A 254 14.85 6.10 -0.48
CA TYR A 254 13.88 5.97 0.60
C TYR A 254 13.68 4.50 0.98
N LEU A 255 14.03 4.17 2.22
CA LEU A 255 13.94 2.82 2.78
C LEU A 255 12.66 2.69 3.62
N CYS A 256 11.79 1.74 3.29
CA CYS A 256 10.51 1.53 3.98
C CYS A 256 10.21 0.04 4.26
N GLY A 257 9.14 -0.16 5.03
CA GLY A 257 8.50 -1.44 5.36
C GLY A 257 6.98 -1.32 5.23
N HIS A 258 6.16 -2.02 6.03
CA HIS A 258 4.68 -1.94 6.09
C HIS A 258 3.89 -2.86 5.14
N PHE A 259 4.25 -2.96 3.86
CA PHE A 259 3.59 -3.87 2.91
C PHE A 259 4.10 -5.30 3.01
N HIS A 260 5.26 -5.48 3.61
CA HIS A 260 5.95 -6.75 3.66
C HIS A 260 6.19 -7.29 2.24
N THR A 261 5.86 -8.57 2.00
CA THR A 261 5.78 -9.18 0.67
C THR A 261 4.37 -9.13 0.06
N PHE A 262 3.48 -8.29 0.61
CA PHE A 262 2.05 -8.23 0.29
C PHE A 262 1.41 -9.63 0.29
N GLY A 263 1.52 -10.33 1.42
CA GLY A 263 1.02 -11.70 1.57
C GLY A 263 1.81 -12.77 0.79
N GLY A 264 3.10 -12.51 0.50
CA GLY A 264 3.98 -13.43 -0.22
C GLY A 264 3.94 -13.30 -1.75
N LEU A 265 3.17 -12.35 -2.29
CA LEU A 265 2.99 -12.15 -3.73
C LEU A 265 4.16 -11.44 -4.41
N PHE A 266 4.84 -10.54 -3.69
CA PHE A 266 5.95 -9.76 -4.23
C PHE A 266 7.13 -9.85 -3.28
N ARG A 267 8.26 -10.39 -3.75
CA ARG A 267 9.52 -10.41 -2.98
C ARG A 267 10.36 -9.15 -3.17
N GLU A 268 10.14 -8.44 -4.27
CA GLU A 268 10.88 -7.25 -4.67
C GLU A 268 9.87 -6.12 -4.92
N LEU A 269 9.72 -5.24 -3.93
CA LEU A 269 8.84 -4.07 -4.00
C LEU A 269 9.70 -2.81 -4.07
N TYR A 270 10.38 -2.63 -5.20
CA TYR A 270 11.28 -1.50 -5.42
C TYR A 270 10.89 -0.74 -6.66
N LEU A 271 11.08 0.58 -6.64
CA LEU A 271 10.73 1.43 -7.76
C LEU A 271 11.54 2.73 -7.72
N LEU A 272 11.99 3.22 -8.88
CA LEU A 272 12.39 4.61 -9.00
C LEU A 272 11.15 5.50 -9.12
N GLN A 273 10.92 6.36 -8.13
CA GLN A 273 9.83 7.33 -8.21
C GLN A 273 10.10 8.37 -9.29
N PRO A 274 9.06 8.96 -9.91
CA PRO A 274 9.23 10.04 -10.89
C PRO A 274 9.89 11.30 -10.34
N THR A 275 9.99 11.44 -9.01
CA THR A 275 10.75 12.53 -8.36
C THR A 275 12.25 12.22 -8.25
N GLY A 276 12.69 11.05 -8.71
CA GLY A 276 14.09 10.64 -8.84
C GLY A 276 14.64 9.85 -7.65
N ALA A 277 13.86 9.65 -6.59
CA ALA A 277 14.23 8.86 -5.43
C ALA A 277 13.88 7.37 -5.63
N LEU A 278 14.81 6.48 -5.32
CA LEU A 278 14.54 5.03 -5.30
C LEU A 278 13.79 4.68 -4.02
N GLU A 279 12.55 4.22 -4.13
CA GLU A 279 11.72 3.75 -3.02
C GLU A 279 11.84 2.24 -2.88
N LEU A 280 12.20 1.79 -1.68
CA LEU A 280 12.65 0.43 -1.42
C LEU A 280 11.92 -0.19 -0.24
N GLU A 281 10.81 -0.85 -0.52
CA GLU A 281 10.04 -1.64 0.45
C GLU A 281 10.76 -2.95 0.76
N LEU A 282 11.14 -3.17 2.02
CA LEU A 282 11.82 -4.40 2.42
C LEU A 282 10.80 -5.49 2.81
N ALA A 283 11.09 -6.74 2.42
CA ALA A 283 10.19 -7.87 2.58
C ALA A 283 9.63 -8.09 4.00
N ASP A 284 10.47 -8.22 5.03
CA ASP A 284 10.16 -8.16 6.48
C ASP A 284 11.05 -9.08 7.32
N TRP A 285 11.13 -8.77 8.63
CA TRP A 285 11.66 -9.71 9.62
C TRP A 285 10.62 -10.74 10.09
N LYS A 286 9.34 -10.34 10.23
CA LYS A 286 8.24 -11.13 10.80
C LYS A 286 8.06 -12.55 10.25
N HIS A 287 8.07 -12.68 8.92
CA HIS A 287 7.80 -13.89 8.16
C HIS A 287 9.10 -14.43 7.58
N GLY A 288 9.84 -13.60 6.84
CA GLY A 288 11.01 -14.02 6.05
C GLY A 288 12.34 -13.97 6.81
N ARG A 289 12.42 -13.23 7.92
CA ARG A 289 13.69 -12.86 8.58
C ARG A 289 14.64 -12.24 7.57
N THR A 290 14.08 -11.42 6.69
CA THR A 290 14.82 -10.74 5.63
C THR A 290 15.31 -9.40 6.17
N TYR A 291 16.56 -9.10 5.88
CA TYR A 291 17.19 -7.80 6.14
C TYR A 291 17.89 -7.34 4.88
N ARG A 292 18.21 -6.06 4.80
CA ARG A 292 18.94 -5.49 3.67
C ARG A 292 20.33 -5.07 4.09
N LEU A 293 21.34 -5.50 3.34
CA LEU A 293 22.68 -4.95 3.40
C LEU A 293 22.82 -3.94 2.26
N ALA A 294 23.15 -2.70 2.60
CA ALA A 294 23.33 -1.62 1.64
C ALA A 294 24.73 -1.01 1.77
N ALA A 295 25.22 -0.40 0.70
CA ALA A 295 26.47 0.33 0.67
C ALA A 295 26.39 1.57 -0.21
N VAL A 296 27.10 2.61 0.20
CA VAL A 296 27.39 3.78 -0.63
C VAL A 296 28.88 3.76 -0.94
N ASP A 297 29.24 3.44 -2.18
CA ASP A 297 30.62 3.32 -2.66
C ASP A 297 30.90 4.42 -3.69
N HIS A 298 31.76 5.37 -3.33
CA HIS A 298 32.06 6.57 -4.13
C HIS A 298 30.77 7.29 -4.58
N GLY A 299 29.79 7.42 -3.69
CA GLY A 299 28.50 8.07 -3.97
C GLY A 299 27.49 7.23 -4.76
N LEU A 300 27.82 5.97 -5.08
CA LEU A 300 26.92 5.01 -5.72
C LEU A 300 26.29 4.11 -4.66
N PHE A 301 24.97 4.06 -4.60
CA PHE A 301 24.18 3.25 -3.69
C PHE A 301 23.85 1.87 -4.30
N SER A 302 24.21 0.80 -3.60
CA SER A 302 23.86 -0.58 -3.94
C SER A 302 23.30 -1.29 -2.72
N PHE A 303 22.45 -2.30 -2.92
CA PHE A 303 21.99 -3.15 -1.83
C PHE A 303 21.73 -4.59 -2.27
N VAL A 304 21.62 -5.47 -1.29
CA VAL A 304 21.12 -6.84 -1.43
C VAL A 304 20.22 -7.18 -0.25
N ASP A 305 19.08 -7.81 -0.54
CA ASP A 305 18.17 -8.35 0.47
C ASP A 305 18.58 -9.79 0.78
N VAL A 306 18.71 -10.10 2.07
CA VAL A 306 19.32 -11.34 2.58
C VAL A 306 18.38 -11.99 3.57
N THR A 307 18.17 -13.29 3.41
CA THR A 307 17.47 -14.10 4.41
C THR A 307 18.43 -14.41 5.56
N TYR A 308 18.01 -14.21 6.81
CA TYR A 308 18.82 -14.52 7.99
C TYR A 308 19.42 -15.93 7.91
N ARG A 309 20.72 -16.04 8.26
CA ARG A 309 21.57 -17.25 8.17
C ARG A 309 21.94 -17.72 6.75
N GLN A 310 21.54 -17.00 5.70
CA GLN A 310 22.08 -17.22 4.36
C GLN A 310 23.47 -16.60 4.23
N TRP A 311 24.46 -17.42 3.85
CA TRP A 311 25.86 -17.04 3.75
C TRP A 311 26.55 -17.75 2.57
N PRO A 312 27.62 -17.18 2.01
CA PRO A 312 28.10 -15.81 2.20
C PRO A 312 27.18 -14.77 1.55
N ILE A 313 27.30 -13.51 1.95
CA ILE A 313 26.59 -12.38 1.34
C ILE A 313 27.51 -11.78 0.27
N ILE A 314 26.97 -11.55 -0.92
CA ILE A 314 27.66 -10.90 -2.04
C ILE A 314 26.90 -9.62 -2.39
N LEU A 315 27.56 -8.47 -2.30
CA LEU A 315 27.01 -7.18 -2.69
C LEU A 315 27.93 -6.52 -3.74
N VAL A 316 27.44 -6.43 -4.97
CA VAL A 316 28.16 -5.73 -6.05
C VAL A 316 27.97 -4.22 -5.90
N THR A 317 29.08 -3.50 -5.83
CA THR A 317 29.10 -2.02 -5.67
C THR A 317 29.57 -1.33 -6.95
N ASN A 318 30.42 -1.97 -7.74
CA ASN A 318 30.79 -1.49 -9.08
C ASN A 318 31.08 -2.67 -10.03
N PRO A 319 30.51 -2.68 -11.25
CA PRO A 319 29.40 -1.83 -11.69
C PRO A 319 28.11 -2.12 -10.91
N LYS A 320 27.37 -1.09 -10.47
CA LYS A 320 26.10 -1.27 -9.75
C LYS A 320 24.94 -1.66 -10.67
N SER A 321 23.85 -2.14 -10.07
CA SER A 321 22.64 -2.48 -10.81
C SER A 321 22.04 -1.30 -11.57
N ALA A 322 21.72 -1.51 -12.85
CA ALA A 322 21.04 -0.53 -13.70
C ALA A 322 19.63 -0.22 -13.18
N LEU A 323 18.89 -1.26 -12.75
CA LEU A 323 17.54 -1.13 -12.20
C LEU A 323 17.50 -0.19 -10.99
N LEU A 324 18.53 -0.25 -10.15
CA LEU A 324 18.62 0.48 -8.88
C LEU A 324 19.31 1.84 -9.01
N SER A 325 19.53 2.34 -10.23
CA SER A 325 20.21 3.62 -10.45
C SER A 325 19.29 4.81 -10.16
N MET A 326 19.83 5.89 -9.61
CA MET A 326 19.17 7.18 -9.38
C MET A 326 19.92 8.29 -10.13
N PRO A 327 19.67 8.49 -11.44
CA PRO A 327 20.47 9.37 -12.29
C PRO A 327 20.48 10.84 -11.86
N SER A 328 19.48 11.27 -11.08
CA SER A 328 19.41 12.64 -10.55
C SER A 328 20.14 12.85 -9.21
N ILE A 329 20.62 11.77 -8.59
CA ILE A 329 21.24 11.74 -7.25
C ILE A 329 22.67 11.21 -7.31
N GLU A 330 22.89 10.15 -8.08
CA GLU A 330 24.17 9.42 -8.12
C GLU A 330 25.10 9.89 -9.24
N PRO A 331 26.42 9.92 -8.99
CA PRO A 331 27.43 10.22 -10.01
C PRO A 331 27.73 8.98 -10.89
N LEU A 332 26.73 8.54 -11.67
CA LEU A 332 26.80 7.30 -12.46
C LEU A 332 27.97 7.26 -13.46
N GLY A 333 28.44 8.42 -13.94
CA GLY A 333 29.61 8.52 -14.83
C GLY A 333 30.90 7.95 -14.24
N ARG A 334 30.99 7.85 -12.91
CA ARG A 334 32.13 7.22 -12.21
C ARG A 334 32.28 5.74 -12.54
N MET A 335 31.20 5.02 -12.87
CA MET A 335 31.27 3.62 -13.29
C MET A 335 32.06 3.46 -14.59
N ALA A 336 31.79 4.33 -15.58
CA ALA A 336 32.48 4.31 -16.88
C ALA A 336 33.96 4.72 -16.80
N ARG A 337 34.33 5.50 -15.78
CA ARG A 337 35.73 5.90 -15.49
C ARG A 337 36.44 5.00 -14.48
N SER A 338 35.75 3.99 -13.94
CA SER A 338 36.31 3.11 -12.93
C SER A 338 37.44 2.23 -13.49
N THR A 339 38.34 1.80 -12.61
CA THR A 339 39.43 0.89 -12.98
C THR A 339 39.20 -0.54 -12.50
N HIS A 340 38.28 -0.73 -11.55
CA HIS A 340 38.05 -2.02 -10.89
C HIS A 340 36.58 -2.38 -10.75
N VAL A 341 36.25 -3.65 -10.95
CA VAL A 341 35.04 -4.27 -10.38
C VAL A 341 35.22 -4.35 -8.86
N ARG A 342 34.18 -3.99 -8.10
CA ARG A 342 34.21 -3.89 -6.63
C ARG A 342 33.01 -4.64 -6.04
N VAL A 343 33.31 -5.60 -5.19
CA VAL A 343 32.32 -6.48 -4.56
C VAL A 343 32.60 -6.57 -3.06
N LEU A 344 31.56 -6.38 -2.24
CA LEU A 344 31.64 -6.65 -0.81
C LEU A 344 31.19 -8.09 -0.54
N VAL A 345 32.01 -8.85 0.19
CA VAL A 345 31.72 -10.24 0.56
C VAL A 345 31.80 -10.38 2.07
N PHE A 346 30.70 -10.85 2.67
CA PHE A 346 30.59 -11.07 4.11
C PHE A 346 30.32 -12.55 4.39
N SER A 347 31.08 -13.13 5.32
CA SER A 347 30.95 -14.54 5.66
C SER A 347 31.46 -14.82 7.07
N PRO A 348 30.77 -15.67 7.87
CA PRO A 348 31.29 -16.15 9.15
C PRO A 348 32.45 -17.13 8.97
N LYS A 349 32.56 -17.77 7.80
CA LYS A 349 33.65 -18.68 7.45
C LYS A 349 34.61 -18.04 6.44
N PRO A 350 35.91 -18.34 6.49
CA PRO A 350 36.87 -17.82 5.51
C PRO A 350 36.45 -18.14 4.07
N VAL A 351 36.45 -17.12 3.22
CA VAL A 351 36.25 -17.25 1.77
C VAL A 351 37.60 -17.47 1.12
N ALA A 352 37.73 -18.52 0.30
CA ALA A 352 39.02 -18.84 -0.33
C ALA A 352 39.24 -18.08 -1.63
N ARG A 353 38.20 -18.00 -2.49
CA ARG A 353 38.27 -17.32 -3.79
C ARG A 353 36.94 -16.64 -4.10
N ALA A 354 37.03 -15.48 -4.75
CA ALA A 354 35.91 -14.84 -5.42
C ALA A 354 36.32 -14.55 -6.87
N ARG A 355 35.40 -14.72 -7.82
CA ARG A 355 35.63 -14.45 -9.24
C ARG A 355 34.39 -13.85 -9.87
N PHE A 356 34.56 -13.18 -11.00
CA PHE A 356 33.44 -12.65 -11.78
C PHE A 356 33.60 -12.95 -13.27
N SER A 357 32.48 -12.93 -13.99
CA SER A 357 32.40 -12.95 -15.45
C SER A 357 31.41 -11.86 -15.88
N VAL A 358 31.64 -11.26 -17.05
CA VAL A 358 30.71 -10.31 -17.67
C VAL A 358 30.18 -10.92 -18.96
N ASP A 359 28.87 -10.92 -19.14
CA ASP A 359 28.17 -11.45 -20.33
C ASP A 359 28.56 -12.89 -20.70
N GLY A 360 28.84 -13.74 -19.69
CA GLY A 360 29.29 -15.11 -19.89
C GLY A 360 30.71 -15.25 -20.47
N GLY A 361 31.49 -14.17 -20.46
CA GLY A 361 32.90 -14.17 -20.86
C GLY A 361 33.83 -14.88 -19.87
N GLU A 362 35.15 -14.67 -20.05
CA GLU A 362 36.16 -15.31 -19.20
C GLU A 362 36.06 -14.89 -17.73
N TRP A 363 36.28 -15.85 -16.84
CA TRP A 363 36.28 -15.62 -15.40
C TRP A 363 37.57 -14.92 -14.95
N ALA A 364 37.43 -13.77 -14.30
CA ALA A 364 38.52 -13.04 -13.67
C ALA A 364 38.46 -13.20 -12.14
N SER A 365 39.63 -13.38 -11.51
CA SER A 365 39.74 -13.55 -10.06
C SER A 365 39.74 -12.21 -9.35
N LEU A 366 38.95 -12.09 -8.28
CA LEU A 366 38.92 -10.93 -7.40
C LEU A 366 39.99 -11.08 -6.31
N ARG A 367 40.75 -10.02 -6.05
CA ARG A 367 41.71 -9.92 -4.96
C ARG A 367 41.02 -9.35 -3.73
N HIS A 368 41.19 -10.02 -2.59
CA HIS A 368 40.73 -9.51 -1.30
C HIS A 368 41.56 -8.29 -0.87
N VAL A 369 40.90 -7.24 -0.40
CA VAL A 369 41.55 -6.08 0.20
C VAL A 369 41.66 -6.33 1.70
N ASN A 370 42.90 -6.53 2.17
CA ASN A 370 43.20 -6.91 3.56
C ASN A 370 42.51 -6.02 4.59
N GLY A 371 41.93 -6.65 5.62
CA GLY A 371 41.27 -5.95 6.73
C GLY A 371 39.90 -5.35 6.39
N SER A 372 39.33 -5.67 5.22
CA SER A 372 38.04 -5.14 4.77
C SER A 372 37.16 -6.25 4.18
N PRO A 373 35.85 -6.02 3.97
CA PRO A 373 34.99 -6.94 3.21
C PRO A 373 35.15 -6.81 1.69
N LEU A 374 36.03 -5.93 1.19
CA LEU A 374 36.12 -5.56 -0.22
C LEU A 374 36.98 -6.53 -1.04
N TRP A 375 36.46 -6.93 -2.19
CA TRP A 375 37.11 -7.73 -3.22
C TRP A 375 37.11 -6.97 -4.54
N VAL A 376 38.27 -6.91 -5.20
CA VAL A 376 38.47 -6.07 -6.39
C VAL A 376 39.21 -6.78 -7.51
N ALA A 377 38.91 -6.41 -8.75
CA ALA A 377 39.66 -6.87 -9.91
C ALA A 377 39.70 -5.79 -11.00
N PRO A 378 40.83 -5.64 -11.72
CA PRO A 378 40.91 -4.74 -12.85
C PRO A 378 39.89 -5.11 -13.94
N TRP A 379 39.31 -4.10 -14.59
CA TRP A 379 38.46 -4.31 -15.75
C TRP A 379 38.56 -3.12 -16.72
N ALA A 380 38.01 -3.29 -17.92
CA ALA A 380 37.98 -2.28 -18.97
C ALA A 380 36.53 -1.87 -19.28
N PRO A 381 35.97 -0.84 -18.60
CA PRO A 381 34.57 -0.43 -18.79
C PRO A 381 34.25 -0.02 -20.23
N GLN A 382 35.25 0.40 -21.01
CA GLN A 382 35.10 0.80 -22.42
C GLN A 382 34.58 -0.34 -23.32
N ARG A 383 34.64 -1.59 -22.85
CA ARG A 383 34.09 -2.75 -23.56
C ARG A 383 32.57 -2.92 -23.39
N PHE A 384 31.98 -2.22 -22.41
CA PHE A 384 30.60 -2.42 -21.95
C PHE A 384 29.81 -1.10 -21.94
N THR A 385 30.13 -0.20 -22.89
CA THR A 385 29.58 1.16 -22.87
C THR A 385 28.12 1.24 -23.25
N ASN A 386 27.62 0.30 -24.06
CA ASN A 386 26.31 0.42 -24.70
C ASN A 386 25.38 -0.72 -24.29
N GLY A 387 24.20 -0.38 -23.78
CA GLY A 387 23.16 -1.32 -23.40
C GLY A 387 23.31 -1.90 -22.00
N LEU A 388 22.57 -2.98 -21.77
CA LEU A 388 22.59 -3.74 -20.52
C LEU A 388 23.57 -4.90 -20.64
N HIS A 389 24.34 -5.11 -19.57
CA HIS A 389 25.32 -6.17 -19.41
C HIS A 389 25.07 -6.91 -18.10
N GLU A 390 25.43 -8.19 -18.03
CA GLU A 390 25.28 -9.00 -16.82
C GLU A 390 26.65 -9.26 -16.18
N LEU A 391 26.81 -8.87 -14.91
CA LEU A 391 27.92 -9.27 -14.07
C LEU A 391 27.51 -10.49 -13.24
N HIS A 392 28.22 -11.61 -13.41
CA HIS A 392 28.05 -12.82 -12.61
C HIS A 392 29.22 -12.99 -11.66
N VAL A 393 28.97 -12.95 -10.36
CA VAL A 393 29.97 -13.12 -9.30
C VAL A 393 29.77 -14.47 -8.61
N GLN A 394 30.86 -15.17 -8.34
CA GLN A 394 30.86 -16.46 -7.65
C GLN A 394 31.92 -16.47 -6.54
N VAL A 395 31.52 -17.01 -5.39
CA VAL A 395 32.38 -17.18 -4.22
C VAL A 395 32.52 -18.67 -3.92
N THR A 396 33.75 -19.15 -3.73
CA THR A 396 34.06 -20.56 -3.46
C THR A 396 34.86 -20.77 -2.18
N ASP A 397 34.75 -21.98 -1.63
CA ASP A 397 35.58 -22.44 -0.52
C ASP A 397 36.97 -22.91 -0.99
N VAL A 398 37.77 -23.40 -0.03
CA VAL A 398 39.14 -23.90 -0.27
C VAL A 398 39.18 -25.14 -1.18
N ASN A 399 38.09 -25.89 -1.26
CA ASN A 399 37.96 -27.09 -2.10
C ASN A 399 37.44 -26.74 -3.51
N GLY A 400 37.18 -25.46 -3.80
CA GLY A 400 36.58 -25.00 -5.05
C GLY A 400 35.07 -25.21 -5.13
N THR A 401 34.41 -25.58 -4.03
CA THR A 401 32.95 -25.69 -3.97
C THR A 401 32.33 -24.31 -3.95
N VAL A 402 31.31 -24.11 -4.77
CA VAL A 402 30.56 -22.85 -4.84
C VAL A 402 29.75 -22.67 -3.57
N LEU A 403 30.00 -21.58 -2.85
CA LEU A 403 29.29 -21.21 -1.63
C LEU A 403 28.08 -20.33 -1.94
N ALA A 404 28.25 -19.33 -2.80
CA ALA A 404 27.17 -18.47 -3.28
C ALA A 404 27.52 -17.85 -4.64
N GLU A 405 26.49 -17.41 -5.32
CA GLU A 405 26.56 -16.68 -6.58
C GLU A 405 25.60 -15.50 -6.55
N HIS A 406 25.94 -14.46 -7.31
CA HIS A 406 25.09 -13.29 -7.48
C HIS A 406 25.19 -12.78 -8.92
N ARG A 407 24.07 -12.39 -9.50
CA ARG A 407 23.99 -11.80 -10.84
C ARG A 407 23.44 -10.39 -10.73
N THR A 408 24.03 -9.46 -11.46
CA THR A 408 23.60 -8.07 -11.47
C THR A 408 23.65 -7.54 -12.90
N GLU A 409 22.52 -7.02 -13.38
CA GLU A 409 22.47 -6.28 -14.64
C GLU A 409 22.94 -4.84 -14.42
N PHE A 410 23.88 -4.36 -15.22
CA PHE A 410 24.41 -3.00 -15.18
C PHE A 410 24.40 -2.34 -16.56
N SER A 411 24.53 -1.02 -16.58
CA SER A 411 24.68 -0.22 -17.80
C SER A 411 25.62 0.96 -17.53
N LEU A 412 26.33 1.38 -18.58
CA LEU A 412 27.22 2.55 -18.56
C LEU A 412 26.68 3.73 -19.40
N ASP A 413 25.65 3.52 -20.23
CA ASP A 413 24.98 4.55 -21.04
C ASP A 413 23.63 5.00 -20.46
N GLY A 414 23.18 4.40 -19.36
CA GLY A 414 21.90 4.69 -18.72
C GLY A 414 20.74 3.80 -19.18
N ALA A 415 20.99 2.80 -20.04
CA ALA A 415 20.02 1.74 -20.32
C ALA A 415 19.52 1.08 -19.02
N ARG A 416 18.23 0.74 -18.96
CA ARG A 416 17.60 0.25 -17.74
C ARG A 416 16.47 -0.76 -18.03
N PRO A 417 16.33 -1.81 -17.21
CA PRO A 417 15.12 -2.63 -17.19
C PRO A 417 13.90 -1.86 -16.67
N VAL A 418 12.70 -2.26 -17.10
CA VAL A 418 11.44 -1.62 -16.66
C VAL A 418 10.92 -2.29 -15.40
N PHE A 419 10.49 -1.49 -14.40
CA PHE A 419 9.83 -2.03 -13.21
C PHE A 419 8.48 -2.69 -13.57
N SER A 420 8.17 -3.80 -12.91
CA SER A 420 6.91 -4.53 -13.17
C SER A 420 5.69 -3.62 -13.00
N LEU A 421 4.66 -3.83 -13.82
CA LEU A 421 3.42 -3.05 -13.76
C LEU A 421 2.75 -3.17 -12.38
N ALA A 422 2.80 -4.36 -11.77
CA ALA A 422 2.21 -4.60 -10.46
C ALA A 422 2.90 -3.76 -9.35
N VAL A 423 4.24 -3.70 -9.36
CA VAL A 423 5.00 -2.88 -8.40
C VAL A 423 4.70 -1.40 -8.62
N ARG A 424 4.64 -0.93 -9.86
CA ARG A 424 4.23 0.46 -10.18
C ARG A 424 2.82 0.78 -9.67
N LEU A 425 1.85 -0.12 -9.86
CA LEU A 425 0.49 0.08 -9.34
C LEU A 425 0.48 0.17 -7.81
N LEU A 426 1.27 -0.66 -7.11
CA LEU A 426 1.34 -0.67 -5.65
C LEU A 426 2.07 0.54 -5.06
N LEU A 427 3.23 0.92 -5.61
CA LEU A 427 4.09 1.96 -5.07
C LEU A 427 3.85 3.36 -5.68
N GLN A 428 3.23 3.47 -6.86
CA GLN A 428 2.83 4.77 -7.44
C GLN A 428 1.35 5.06 -7.23
N GLY A 429 0.48 4.08 -7.50
CA GLY A 429 -0.97 4.28 -7.53
C GLY A 429 -1.58 4.67 -6.18
N GLY A 430 -1.00 4.18 -5.09
CA GLY A 430 -1.32 4.56 -3.71
C GLY A 430 -2.80 4.48 -3.34
N ILE A 431 -3.23 5.35 -2.42
CA ILE A 431 -4.63 5.41 -1.97
C ILE A 431 -5.59 5.69 -3.14
N SER A 432 -5.14 6.39 -4.19
CA SER A 432 -5.96 6.67 -5.37
C SER A 432 -6.37 5.39 -6.11
N ALA A 433 -5.48 4.39 -6.20
CA ALA A 433 -5.79 3.11 -6.84
C ALA A 433 -6.92 2.36 -6.11
N VAL A 434 -6.98 2.40 -4.78
CA VAL A 434 -8.07 1.76 -4.01
C VAL A 434 -9.38 2.55 -4.01
N ARG A 435 -9.33 3.86 -4.32
CA ARG A 435 -10.52 4.72 -4.45
C ARG A 435 -11.29 4.47 -5.75
N GLN A 436 -10.59 4.17 -6.84
CA GLN A 436 -11.19 4.07 -8.18
C GLN A 436 -12.26 2.97 -8.30
N PRO A 437 -12.06 1.72 -7.82
CA PRO A 437 -13.09 0.69 -7.88
C PRO A 437 -14.41 1.11 -7.24
N PHE A 438 -14.34 1.82 -6.10
CA PHE A 438 -15.52 2.36 -5.43
C PHE A 438 -16.30 3.33 -6.34
N PHE A 439 -15.61 4.33 -6.90
CA PHE A 439 -16.26 5.32 -7.77
C PHE A 439 -16.81 4.70 -9.07
N THR A 440 -16.09 3.73 -9.64
CA THR A 440 -16.57 2.96 -10.80
C THR A 440 -17.86 2.22 -10.48
N LEU A 441 -17.89 1.47 -9.36
CA LEU A 441 -19.06 0.70 -8.94
C LEU A 441 -20.25 1.61 -8.59
N ALA A 442 -19.99 2.73 -7.93
CA ALA A 442 -21.02 3.74 -7.64
C ALA A 442 -21.58 4.39 -8.93
N SER A 443 -20.74 4.57 -9.96
CA SER A 443 -21.12 5.18 -11.23
C SER A 443 -21.99 4.27 -12.11
N CYS A 444 -21.96 2.95 -11.90
CA CYS A 444 -22.84 1.99 -12.62
C CYS A 444 -24.34 2.29 -12.47
N PHE A 445 -24.75 3.12 -11.51
CA PHE A 445 -26.15 3.53 -11.30
C PHE A 445 -26.57 4.75 -12.12
N GLN A 446 -25.63 5.50 -12.69
CA GLN A 446 -25.92 6.69 -13.51
C GLN A 446 -26.84 6.42 -14.71
N PRO A 447 -26.73 5.29 -15.45
CA PRO A 447 -27.68 4.98 -16.53
C PRO A 447 -29.13 4.80 -16.03
N ALA A 448 -29.31 4.28 -14.82
CA ALA A 448 -30.63 4.10 -14.21
C ALA A 448 -31.24 5.45 -13.79
N VAL A 449 -30.44 6.34 -13.22
CA VAL A 449 -30.82 7.72 -12.89
C VAL A 449 -31.12 8.54 -14.14
N TYR A 450 -30.25 8.46 -15.15
CA TYR A 450 -30.46 9.09 -16.46
C TYR A 450 -31.83 8.73 -17.01
N ARG A 451 -32.13 7.43 -17.06
CA ARG A 451 -33.40 6.92 -17.57
C ARG A 451 -34.60 7.47 -16.80
N LYS A 452 -34.49 7.56 -15.46
CA LYS A 452 -35.53 8.13 -14.60
C LYS A 452 -35.81 9.60 -14.93
N LEU A 453 -34.75 10.40 -15.05
CA LEU A 453 -34.83 11.84 -15.27
C LEU A 453 -35.18 12.22 -16.71
N SER A 454 -34.80 11.40 -17.69
CA SER A 454 -35.13 11.64 -19.11
C SER A 454 -36.61 11.43 -19.44
N GLY A 455 -37.41 10.99 -18.47
CA GLY A 455 -38.79 10.59 -18.66
C GLY A 455 -38.88 9.23 -19.35
N ALA A 456 -39.68 8.32 -18.81
CA ALA A 456 -39.96 7.02 -19.42
C ALA A 456 -40.64 7.12 -20.81
N GLY A 457 -40.97 8.32 -21.29
CA GLY A 457 -41.80 8.53 -22.49
C GLY A 457 -41.10 8.57 -23.85
N GLN A 458 -39.80 8.23 -23.97
CA GLN A 458 -39.07 8.40 -25.24
C GLN A 458 -38.40 7.16 -25.83
N LEU A 459 -38.59 5.96 -25.28
CA LEU A 459 -38.30 4.75 -26.05
C LEU A 459 -39.56 4.30 -26.78
N GLY A 460 -39.55 4.50 -28.09
CA GLY A 460 -40.57 3.99 -28.98
C GLY A 460 -40.75 2.48 -28.84
N ARG A 461 -41.97 2.03 -29.20
CA ARG A 461 -42.50 0.65 -29.23
C ARG A 461 -41.55 -0.45 -29.77
N GLY A 462 -40.36 -0.13 -30.29
CA GLY A 462 -39.45 -1.07 -30.96
C GLY A 462 -38.47 -1.85 -30.07
N SER A 463 -38.22 -1.46 -28.82
CA SER A 463 -37.18 -2.14 -28.00
C SER A 463 -37.70 -3.28 -27.12
N ALA A 464 -39.02 -3.43 -26.94
CA ALA A 464 -39.60 -4.50 -26.11
C ALA A 464 -39.61 -5.87 -26.82
N GLY A 465 -39.47 -5.91 -28.15
CA GLY A 465 -39.50 -7.15 -28.95
C GLY A 465 -38.14 -7.78 -29.27
N GLY A 466 -37.01 -7.14 -28.93
CA GLY A 466 -35.71 -7.44 -29.55
C GLY A 466 -34.70 -8.28 -28.76
N CYS A 467 -34.77 -8.38 -27.43
CA CYS A 467 -33.71 -9.05 -26.65
C CYS A 467 -34.15 -10.42 -26.13
N ARG A 468 -34.13 -11.44 -27.01
CA ARG A 468 -34.44 -12.86 -26.68
C ARG A 468 -33.30 -13.59 -25.93
N GLY A 469 -32.70 -12.96 -24.92
CA GLY A 469 -31.64 -13.57 -24.09
C GLY A 469 -31.73 -13.15 -22.61
N CYS A 470 -30.99 -13.82 -21.72
CA CYS A 470 -30.99 -13.55 -20.27
C CYS A 470 -30.75 -12.07 -19.91
N CYS A 471 -29.87 -11.39 -20.64
CA CYS A 471 -29.55 -9.97 -20.44
C CYS A 471 -30.73 -9.04 -20.79
N GLY A 472 -31.53 -9.38 -21.81
CA GLY A 472 -32.75 -8.64 -22.17
C GLY A 472 -33.81 -8.72 -21.08
N GLY A 473 -33.98 -9.91 -20.49
CA GLY A 473 -34.89 -10.12 -19.37
C GLY A 473 -34.48 -9.35 -18.11
N PHE A 474 -33.19 -9.32 -17.77
CA PHE A 474 -32.72 -8.53 -16.62
C PHE A 474 -32.85 -7.03 -16.84
N ALA A 475 -32.51 -6.53 -18.03
CA ALA A 475 -32.66 -5.12 -18.38
C ALA A 475 -34.12 -4.66 -18.22
N LEU A 476 -35.08 -5.46 -18.67
CA LEU A 476 -36.51 -5.16 -18.52
C LEU A 476 -36.95 -5.10 -17.05
N ARG A 477 -36.45 -6.02 -16.21
CA ARG A 477 -36.72 -5.99 -14.76
C ARG A 477 -36.13 -4.76 -14.08
N MET A 478 -34.93 -4.34 -14.50
CA MET A 478 -34.32 -3.10 -14.01
C MET A 478 -35.14 -1.86 -14.43
N HIS A 479 -35.77 -1.86 -15.61
CA HIS A 479 -36.68 -0.77 -16.00
C HIS A 479 -37.90 -0.69 -15.07
N LEU A 480 -38.46 -1.84 -14.68
CA LEU A 480 -39.54 -1.88 -13.70
C LEU A 480 -39.07 -1.30 -12.35
N LEU A 481 -37.88 -1.68 -11.86
CA LEU A 481 -37.33 -1.11 -10.62
C LEU A 481 -37.23 0.41 -10.69
N VAL A 482 -36.64 0.94 -11.77
CA VAL A 482 -36.48 2.39 -11.98
C VAL A 482 -37.83 3.12 -12.02
N SER A 483 -38.89 2.47 -12.51
CA SER A 483 -40.22 3.07 -12.57
C SER A 483 -40.89 3.26 -11.20
N VAL A 484 -40.48 2.49 -10.18
CA VAL A 484 -41.11 2.48 -8.85
C VAL A 484 -40.33 3.36 -7.87
N ASP A 485 -40.80 4.61 -7.67
CA ASP A 485 -40.11 5.62 -6.86
C ASP A 485 -39.80 5.20 -5.42
N VAL A 486 -40.77 4.54 -4.77
CA VAL A 486 -40.65 4.12 -3.37
C VAL A 486 -39.55 3.08 -3.14
N LEU A 487 -39.06 2.41 -4.19
CA LEU A 487 -37.93 1.49 -4.13
C LEU A 487 -36.67 2.09 -4.75
N PHE A 488 -36.81 2.79 -5.87
CA PHE A 488 -35.68 3.33 -6.62
C PHE A 488 -34.88 4.36 -5.81
N TRP A 489 -35.53 5.35 -5.20
CA TRP A 489 -34.83 6.41 -4.48
C TRP A 489 -34.09 5.91 -3.23
N PRO A 490 -34.69 5.07 -2.35
CA PRO A 490 -33.96 4.50 -1.23
C PRO A 490 -32.76 3.64 -1.66
N LEU A 491 -32.90 2.84 -2.73
CA LEU A 491 -31.79 2.03 -3.25
C LEU A 491 -30.68 2.88 -3.86
N LEU A 492 -31.00 4.03 -4.48
CA LEU A 492 -30.01 4.97 -4.98
C LEU A 492 -29.30 5.72 -3.85
N LEU A 493 -30.02 6.08 -2.78
CA LEU A 493 -29.45 6.76 -1.61
C LEU A 493 -28.45 5.90 -0.85
N PHE A 494 -28.50 4.58 -1.01
CA PHE A 494 -27.64 3.65 -0.29
C PHE A 494 -26.14 3.84 -0.61
N PRO A 495 -25.65 3.75 -1.87
CA PRO A 495 -24.25 4.04 -2.19
C PRO A 495 -23.87 5.50 -1.91
N VAL A 496 -24.82 6.45 -1.98
CA VAL A 496 -24.60 7.85 -1.57
C VAL A 496 -24.32 7.91 -0.07
N TYR A 497 -25.07 7.18 0.76
CA TYR A 497 -24.82 7.09 2.19
C TYR A 497 -23.46 6.45 2.46
N VAL A 498 -23.08 5.38 1.74
CA VAL A 498 -21.73 4.81 1.88
C VAL A 498 -20.66 5.87 1.59
N ALA A 499 -20.86 6.77 0.63
CA ALA A 499 -19.91 7.85 0.34
C ALA A 499 -19.88 8.96 1.41
N VAL A 500 -21.05 9.33 1.94
CA VAL A 500 -21.21 10.50 2.83
C VAL A 500 -21.00 10.13 4.30
N GLY A 501 -21.59 9.03 4.76
CA GLY A 501 -21.60 8.57 6.15
C GLY A 501 -22.54 9.36 7.08
N PRO A 502 -22.39 9.20 8.41
CA PRO A 502 -21.38 8.38 9.09
C PRO A 502 -21.60 6.87 8.92
N TRP A 503 -20.54 6.09 8.85
CA TRP A 503 -20.64 4.63 8.76
C TRP A 503 -21.02 4.00 10.08
N PHE A 504 -20.35 4.44 11.15
CA PHE A 504 -20.60 4.07 12.53
C PHE A 504 -19.96 5.08 13.49
N VAL A 505 -20.43 5.04 14.75
CA VAL A 505 -19.80 5.68 15.90
C VAL A 505 -19.31 4.56 16.82
N GLY A 506 -18.05 4.61 17.26
CA GLY A 506 -17.47 3.54 18.05
C GLY A 506 -16.23 3.94 18.83
N GLU A 507 -15.75 3.03 19.66
CA GLU A 507 -14.55 3.20 20.49
C GLU A 507 -13.29 2.94 19.64
N LEU A 508 -12.84 3.97 18.93
CA LEU A 508 -11.72 3.91 17.98
C LEU A 508 -10.36 3.77 18.67
N VAL A 509 -10.27 4.22 19.92
CA VAL A 509 -9.16 4.05 20.86
C VAL A 509 -9.78 3.79 22.23
N ASP A 510 -9.16 2.98 23.08
CA ASP A 510 -9.67 2.67 24.42
C ASP A 510 -10.01 3.97 25.19
N GLY A 511 -11.25 4.06 25.68
CA GLY A 511 -11.81 5.23 26.37
C GLY A 511 -12.21 6.41 25.46
N HIS A 512 -12.05 6.30 24.14
CA HIS A 512 -12.24 7.41 23.21
C HIS A 512 -13.12 7.02 22.01
N TYR A 513 -14.26 7.70 21.90
CA TYR A 513 -15.23 7.49 20.84
C TYR A 513 -15.02 8.46 19.69
N GLY A 514 -15.26 7.99 18.46
CA GLY A 514 -15.28 8.85 17.29
C GLY A 514 -16.13 8.26 16.17
N VAL A 515 -16.07 8.91 15.01
CA VAL A 515 -16.99 8.68 13.91
C VAL A 515 -16.21 8.32 12.65
N CYS A 516 -16.57 7.20 12.03
CA CYS A 516 -15.91 6.71 10.82
C CYS A 516 -16.71 7.06 9.57
N PHE A 517 -16.01 7.49 8.51
CA PHE A 517 -16.56 7.80 7.20
C PHE A 517 -15.74 7.10 6.10
N LEU A 518 -16.24 7.12 4.87
CA LEU A 518 -15.46 6.66 3.72
C LEU A 518 -14.15 7.46 3.56
N TRP A 519 -14.21 8.77 3.74
CA TRP A 519 -13.12 9.69 3.44
C TRP A 519 -12.17 9.93 4.62
N GLY A 520 -12.47 9.41 5.81
CA GLY A 520 -11.62 9.60 6.98
C GLY A 520 -12.32 9.22 8.29
N THR A 521 -11.56 9.25 9.37
CA THR A 521 -12.07 8.96 10.72
C THR A 521 -11.89 10.19 11.61
N TYR A 522 -12.97 10.68 12.20
CA TYR A 522 -12.93 11.82 13.10
C TYR A 522 -12.81 11.37 14.55
N LEU A 523 -11.72 11.79 15.21
CA LEU A 523 -11.42 11.44 16.60
C LEU A 523 -10.68 12.60 17.27
N ARG A 524 -11.10 12.99 18.48
CA ARG A 524 -10.44 14.04 19.29
C ARG A 524 -10.14 15.35 18.54
N GLY A 525 -11.09 15.85 17.76
CA GLY A 525 -10.91 17.11 17.02
C GLY A 525 -10.12 16.98 15.73
N ARG A 526 -9.63 15.80 15.39
CA ARG A 526 -8.76 15.55 14.23
C ARG A 526 -9.44 14.63 13.23
N LEU A 527 -9.25 14.93 11.96
CA LEU A 527 -9.64 14.06 10.86
C LEU A 527 -8.44 13.23 10.43
N LEU A 528 -8.49 11.93 10.69
CA LEU A 528 -7.47 10.99 10.27
C LEU A 528 -7.77 10.50 8.84
N PRO A 529 -6.73 10.39 7.99
CA PRO A 529 -6.93 9.91 6.62
C PRO A 529 -7.41 8.46 6.62
N SER A 530 -8.06 8.08 5.52
CA SER A 530 -8.45 6.70 5.29
C SER A 530 -8.11 6.23 3.89
N GLY A 531 -7.68 4.97 3.80
CA GLY A 531 -7.49 4.24 2.56
C GLY A 531 -8.32 2.96 2.54
N LEU A 532 -8.14 2.09 3.54
CA LEU A 532 -8.85 0.81 3.61
C LEU A 532 -10.39 0.95 3.70
N SER A 533 -10.92 2.08 4.14
CA SER A 533 -12.36 2.36 4.04
C SER A 533 -12.87 2.20 2.60
N TYR A 534 -12.14 2.64 1.58
CA TYR A 534 -12.57 2.49 0.18
C TYR A 534 -12.63 1.02 -0.26
N LEU A 535 -11.71 0.19 0.24
CA LEU A 535 -11.74 -1.25 0.00
C LEU A 535 -12.95 -1.90 0.68
N PHE A 536 -13.19 -1.58 1.95
CA PHE A 536 -14.37 -2.05 2.69
C PHE A 536 -15.67 -1.58 2.03
N ALA A 537 -15.73 -0.33 1.56
CA ALA A 537 -16.89 0.20 0.85
C ALA A 537 -17.15 -0.56 -0.45
N THR A 538 -16.10 -0.78 -1.24
CA THR A 538 -16.19 -1.50 -2.52
C THR A 538 -16.68 -2.93 -2.30
N ALA A 539 -16.09 -3.64 -1.32
CA ALA A 539 -16.48 -4.98 -0.98
C ALA A 539 -17.92 -5.03 -0.43
N PHE A 540 -18.33 -4.08 0.41
CA PHE A 540 -19.72 -3.98 0.86
C PHE A 540 -20.70 -3.77 -0.31
N LEU A 541 -20.36 -2.87 -1.23
CA LEU A 541 -21.19 -2.63 -2.41
C LEU A 541 -21.29 -3.89 -3.29
N LEU A 542 -20.18 -4.60 -3.50
CA LEU A 542 -20.12 -5.80 -4.33
C LEU A 542 -20.86 -6.99 -3.72
N PHE A 543 -20.69 -7.24 -2.42
CA PHE A 543 -21.16 -8.46 -1.76
C PHE A 543 -22.49 -8.30 -1.00
N CYS A 544 -22.85 -7.08 -0.60
CA CYS A 544 -24.10 -6.83 0.12
C CYS A 544 -25.12 -6.06 -0.74
N TYR A 545 -24.70 -4.98 -1.38
CA TYR A 545 -25.63 -4.08 -2.07
C TYR A 545 -26.03 -4.56 -3.48
N VAL A 546 -25.08 -4.95 -4.32
CA VAL A 546 -25.38 -5.48 -5.67
C VAL A 546 -26.30 -6.71 -5.60
N PRO A 547 -26.05 -7.70 -4.73
CA PRO A 547 -26.97 -8.82 -4.52
C PRO A 547 -28.36 -8.40 -4.05
N LEU A 548 -28.46 -7.42 -3.14
CA LEU A 548 -29.74 -6.85 -2.70
C LEU A 548 -30.53 -6.28 -3.89
N VAL A 549 -29.90 -5.46 -4.73
CA VAL A 549 -30.54 -4.88 -5.92
C VAL A 549 -31.04 -5.98 -6.86
N VAL A 550 -30.25 -7.02 -7.10
CA VAL A 550 -30.66 -8.17 -7.94
C VAL A 550 -31.85 -8.91 -7.35
N VAL A 551 -31.83 -9.21 -6.04
CA VAL A 551 -32.92 -9.90 -5.33
C VAL A 551 -34.21 -9.08 -5.35
N LEU A 552 -34.14 -7.79 -5.02
CA LEU A 552 -35.32 -6.91 -5.02
C LEU A 552 -35.88 -6.70 -6.42
N THR A 553 -35.01 -6.58 -7.43
CA THR A 553 -35.42 -6.47 -8.84
C THR A 553 -36.16 -7.73 -9.29
N HIS A 554 -35.67 -8.91 -8.93
CA HIS A 554 -36.35 -10.17 -9.22
C HIS A 554 -37.68 -10.29 -8.46
N ALA A 555 -37.71 -9.94 -7.18
CA ALA A 555 -38.91 -10.00 -6.37
C ALA A 555 -39.99 -9.05 -6.87
N LEU A 556 -39.61 -7.84 -7.30
CA LEU A 556 -40.51 -6.87 -7.91
C LEU A 556 -41.12 -7.38 -9.22
N TRP A 557 -40.32 -8.07 -10.04
CA TRP A 557 -40.82 -8.73 -11.23
C TRP A 557 -41.84 -9.84 -10.91
N ARG A 558 -41.56 -10.66 -9.90
CA ARG A 558 -42.51 -11.68 -9.42
C ARG A 558 -43.77 -11.04 -8.84
N ARG A 559 -43.65 -9.88 -8.17
CA ARG A 559 -44.79 -9.09 -7.68
C ARG A 559 -45.71 -8.69 -8.81
N ARG A 560 -45.16 -8.14 -9.88
CA ARG A 560 -45.91 -7.82 -11.09
C ARG A 560 -46.64 -9.04 -11.63
N LEU A 561 -45.94 -10.16 -11.86
CA LEU A 561 -46.55 -11.38 -12.39
C LEU A 561 -47.67 -11.95 -11.50
N ALA A 562 -47.52 -11.88 -10.18
CA ALA A 562 -48.59 -12.33 -9.28
C ALA A 562 -49.86 -11.48 -9.39
N LEU A 563 -49.70 -10.17 -9.55
CA LEU A 563 -50.84 -9.25 -9.71
C LEU A 563 -51.49 -9.37 -11.08
N THR A 564 -50.75 -9.73 -12.13
CA THR A 564 -51.27 -9.81 -13.50
C THR A 564 -51.75 -11.20 -13.92
N THR A 565 -51.10 -12.27 -13.43
CA THR A 565 -51.34 -13.66 -13.88
C THR A 565 -51.52 -14.65 -12.72
N GLY A 566 -51.56 -14.20 -11.47
CA GLY A 566 -51.68 -15.08 -10.30
C GLY A 566 -50.43 -15.94 -10.02
N ALA A 567 -49.28 -15.64 -10.64
CA ALA A 567 -48.05 -16.37 -10.41
C ALA A 567 -47.57 -16.29 -8.94
N PRO A 568 -46.84 -17.29 -8.43
CA PRO A 568 -46.40 -17.27 -7.03
C PRO A 568 -45.35 -16.17 -6.77
N MET A 569 -45.40 -15.61 -5.56
CA MET A 569 -44.38 -14.66 -5.05
C MET A 569 -42.97 -15.23 -5.08
N ALA A 570 -41.99 -14.33 -5.08
CA ALA A 570 -40.59 -14.72 -4.87
C ALA A 570 -40.41 -15.32 -3.47
N SER A 571 -39.64 -16.40 -3.38
CA SER A 571 -39.20 -16.94 -2.09
C SER A 571 -38.31 -15.94 -1.36
N GLY A 572 -38.44 -15.87 -0.03
CA GLY A 572 -37.58 -15.04 0.83
C GLY A 572 -36.17 -15.60 1.02
N PHE A 573 -35.86 -16.80 0.52
CA PHE A 573 -34.56 -17.47 0.69
C PHE A 573 -33.37 -16.58 0.30
N TRP A 574 -33.40 -15.98 -0.89
CA TRP A 574 -32.29 -15.14 -1.37
C TRP A 574 -32.15 -13.84 -0.58
N LEU A 575 -33.26 -13.29 -0.06
CA LEU A 575 -33.17 -12.16 0.86
C LEU A 575 -32.53 -12.60 2.18
N ALA A 576 -32.91 -13.76 2.73
CA ALA A 576 -32.32 -14.27 3.96
C ALA A 576 -30.80 -14.44 3.84
N LEU A 577 -30.31 -14.90 2.68
CA LEU A 577 -28.88 -14.96 2.39
C LEU A 577 -28.22 -13.57 2.37
N VAL A 578 -28.83 -12.59 1.70
CA VAL A 578 -28.32 -11.20 1.69
C VAL A 578 -28.31 -10.59 3.09
N LEU A 579 -29.36 -10.81 3.89
CA LEU A 579 -29.43 -10.35 5.27
C LEU A 579 -28.37 -11.03 6.15
N ALA A 580 -28.10 -12.32 5.93
CA ALA A 580 -27.02 -13.02 6.62
C ALA A 580 -25.66 -12.40 6.28
N LEU A 581 -25.40 -12.08 5.01
CA LEU A 581 -24.18 -11.40 4.58
C LEU A 581 -24.04 -9.98 5.17
N GLN A 582 -25.13 -9.21 5.19
CA GLN A 582 -25.14 -7.88 5.82
C GLN A 582 -24.93 -7.96 7.33
N TRP A 583 -25.50 -8.97 7.98
CA TRP A 583 -25.31 -9.19 9.41
C TRP A 583 -23.87 -9.60 9.73
N THR A 584 -23.28 -10.53 8.98
CA THR A 584 -21.87 -10.92 9.17
C THR A 584 -20.92 -9.76 8.88
N TRP A 585 -21.30 -8.83 7.98
CA TRP A 585 -20.56 -7.60 7.73
C TRP A 585 -20.43 -6.70 8.96
N SER A 586 -21.36 -6.76 9.91
CA SER A 586 -21.29 -5.97 11.14
C SER A 586 -20.26 -6.48 12.14
N ALA A 587 -19.93 -7.78 12.09
CA ALA A 587 -19.10 -8.43 13.11
C ALA A 587 -17.70 -7.79 13.27
N PRO A 588 -16.93 -7.48 12.19
CA PRO A 588 -15.64 -6.80 12.32
C PRO A 588 -15.73 -5.47 13.07
N TYR A 589 -16.79 -4.68 12.85
CA TYR A 589 -16.97 -3.38 13.49
C TYR A 589 -17.29 -3.52 14.98
N ILE A 590 -18.13 -4.49 15.35
CA ILE A 590 -18.45 -4.76 16.76
C ILE A 590 -17.20 -5.20 17.51
N VAL A 591 -16.45 -6.14 16.92
CA VAL A 591 -15.28 -6.69 17.58
C VAL A 591 -14.19 -5.61 17.71
N ALA A 592 -13.99 -4.77 16.71
CA ALA A 592 -12.95 -3.73 16.77
C ALA A 592 -13.36 -2.49 17.60
N TYR A 593 -14.62 -2.07 17.55
CA TYR A 593 -15.07 -0.73 18.00
C TYR A 593 -16.24 -0.76 18.99
N GLY A 594 -16.65 -1.95 19.43
CA GLY A 594 -17.68 -2.15 20.46
C GLY A 594 -19.13 -2.07 19.94
N TYR A 595 -20.08 -2.32 20.84
CA TYR A 595 -21.52 -2.38 20.51
C TYR A 595 -22.12 -1.06 20.03
N LEU A 596 -21.49 0.09 20.33
CA LEU A 596 -21.95 1.36 19.79
C LEU A 596 -21.84 1.40 18.26
N ALA A 597 -20.83 0.73 17.69
CA ALA A 597 -20.68 0.62 16.24
C ALA A 597 -21.81 -0.20 15.60
N LEU A 598 -22.42 -1.13 16.33
CA LEU A 598 -23.64 -1.83 15.90
C LEU A 598 -24.85 -0.89 15.92
N LEU A 599 -25.08 -0.24 17.06
CA LEU A 599 -26.28 0.57 17.29
C LEU A 599 -26.32 1.83 16.43
N LEU A 600 -25.18 2.51 16.28
CA LEU A 600 -25.04 3.75 15.52
C LEU A 600 -24.35 3.53 14.16
N GLY A 601 -24.33 2.28 13.69
CA GLY A 601 -23.73 1.92 12.40
C GLY A 601 -24.78 1.65 11.34
N PHE A 602 -24.96 2.55 10.38
CA PHE A 602 -25.87 2.29 9.26
C PHE A 602 -25.44 1.04 8.50
N LEU A 603 -24.14 0.89 8.20
CA LEU A 603 -23.62 -0.30 7.51
C LEU A 603 -23.76 -1.60 8.31
N CYS A 604 -24.05 -1.51 9.61
CA CYS A 604 -24.21 -2.64 10.50
C CYS A 604 -25.68 -3.01 10.69
N THR A 605 -26.50 -2.11 11.26
CA THR A 605 -27.92 -2.36 11.57
C THR A 605 -28.86 -1.69 10.59
N GLY A 606 -28.52 -0.50 10.11
CA GLY A 606 -29.36 0.25 9.18
C GLY A 606 -29.59 -0.48 7.85
N THR A 607 -28.57 -1.17 7.34
CA THR A 607 -28.63 -1.84 6.03
C THR A 607 -29.49 -3.11 6.02
N PRO A 608 -29.41 -4.05 7.01
CA PRO A 608 -30.40 -5.12 7.16
C PRO A 608 -31.83 -4.61 7.30
N LEU A 609 -32.05 -3.58 8.13
CA LEU A 609 -33.38 -3.02 8.36
C LEU A 609 -33.95 -2.40 7.09
N ALA A 610 -33.16 -1.59 6.38
CA ALA A 610 -33.55 -1.01 5.10
C ALA A 610 -33.86 -2.09 4.06
N SER A 611 -33.10 -3.20 4.04
CA SER A 611 -33.33 -4.33 3.14
C SER A 611 -34.64 -5.06 3.44
N LEU A 612 -34.95 -5.28 4.72
CA LEU A 612 -36.23 -5.86 5.16
C LEU A 612 -37.42 -4.96 4.81
N VAL A 613 -37.31 -3.65 5.06
CA VAL A 613 -38.33 -2.68 4.70
C VAL A 613 -38.55 -2.66 3.18
N ALA A 614 -37.48 -2.60 2.39
CA ALA A 614 -37.57 -2.61 0.92
C ALA A 614 -38.25 -3.90 0.41
N TRP A 615 -37.94 -5.05 1.00
CA TRP A 615 -38.62 -6.31 0.68
C TRP A 615 -40.11 -6.26 1.01
N GLN A 616 -40.48 -5.74 2.19
CA GLN A 616 -41.88 -5.64 2.58
C GLN A 616 -42.66 -4.67 1.67
N VAL A 617 -42.02 -3.58 1.25
CA VAL A 617 -42.55 -2.66 0.23
C VAL A 617 -42.79 -3.41 -1.08
N VAL A 618 -41.83 -4.22 -1.57
CA VAL A 618 -42.02 -5.05 -2.78
C VAL A 618 -43.23 -5.98 -2.64
N ARG A 619 -43.36 -6.67 -1.50
CA ARG A 619 -44.45 -7.64 -1.28
C ARG A 619 -45.83 -7.02 -1.23
N THR A 620 -45.93 -5.80 -0.72
CA THR A 620 -47.20 -5.09 -0.52
C THR A 620 -47.49 -4.07 -1.63
N LEU A 621 -46.57 -3.87 -2.58
CA LEU A 621 -46.70 -2.87 -3.63
C LEU A 621 -47.99 -3.10 -4.46
N PRO A 622 -48.88 -2.09 -4.56
CA PRO A 622 -50.09 -2.20 -5.34
C PRO A 622 -49.81 -1.99 -6.84
N HIS A 623 -50.66 -2.57 -7.70
CA HIS A 623 -50.48 -2.53 -9.16
C HIS A 623 -50.36 -1.10 -9.72
N HIS A 624 -51.15 -0.14 -9.21
CA HIS A 624 -51.15 1.23 -9.73
C HIS A 624 -49.78 1.94 -9.62
N LYS A 625 -48.90 1.50 -8.72
CA LYS A 625 -47.53 2.02 -8.59
C LYS A 625 -46.61 1.53 -9.72
N MET A 626 -47.05 0.58 -10.54
CA MET A 626 -46.36 0.04 -11.71
C MET A 626 -46.94 0.57 -13.03
N ASP A 627 -47.99 1.40 -13.02
CA ASP A 627 -48.71 1.87 -14.23
C ASP A 627 -47.80 2.60 -15.23
N THR A 628 -46.73 3.26 -14.75
CA THR A 628 -45.72 3.88 -15.62
C THR A 628 -44.96 2.84 -16.45
N PHE A 629 -44.69 1.68 -15.87
CA PHE A 629 -44.04 0.56 -16.55
C PHE A 629 -45.03 -0.25 -17.41
N GLU A 630 -46.27 -0.45 -16.98
CA GLU A 630 -47.29 -1.11 -17.80
C GLU A 630 -47.56 -0.34 -19.10
N ARG A 631 -47.63 1.00 -19.03
CA ARG A 631 -47.74 1.85 -20.22
C ARG A 631 -46.58 1.67 -21.22
N LEU A 632 -45.37 1.36 -20.73
CA LEU A 632 -44.22 1.04 -21.59
C LEU A 632 -44.38 -0.30 -22.31
N LEU A 633 -45.02 -1.28 -21.67
CA LEU A 633 -45.28 -2.60 -22.25
C LEU A 633 -46.47 -2.61 -23.22
N GLY A 634 -47.22 -1.51 -23.32
CA GLY A 634 -48.40 -1.41 -24.18
C GLY A 634 -49.64 -2.09 -23.62
N THR A 635 -49.66 -2.43 -22.33
CA THR A 635 -50.84 -3.00 -21.65
C THR A 635 -51.82 -1.86 -21.33
N SER A 636 -52.91 -1.77 -22.10
CA SER A 636 -54.03 -0.87 -21.80
C SER A 636 -54.89 -1.46 -20.68
N ARG A 637 -55.44 -0.60 -19.80
CA ARG A 637 -56.42 -1.00 -18.76
C ARG A 637 -57.68 -1.69 -19.33
N SER A 638 -57.91 -1.64 -20.65
CA SER A 638 -59.02 -2.30 -21.34
C SER A 638 -58.90 -3.82 -21.41
N ASP A 639 -57.73 -4.40 -21.17
CA ASP A 639 -57.49 -5.85 -21.40
C ASP A 639 -57.55 -6.69 -20.12
N LEU A 640 -57.74 -6.05 -18.95
CA LEU A 640 -57.97 -6.72 -17.67
C LEU A 640 -59.48 -6.64 -17.37
N GLY A 641 -60.21 -7.70 -17.72
CA GLY A 641 -61.65 -7.81 -17.52
C GLY A 641 -62.08 -7.62 -16.05
N PRO A 642 -63.33 -7.20 -15.80
CA PRO A 642 -63.79 -6.87 -14.46
C PRO A 642 -63.79 -8.10 -13.55
N THR A 643 -63.24 -7.91 -12.35
CA THR A 643 -63.37 -8.81 -11.20
C THR A 643 -64.84 -9.16 -10.98
N LYS A 644 -65.19 -10.44 -11.11
CA LYS A 644 -66.49 -10.95 -10.66
C LYS A 644 -66.60 -10.77 -9.14
N ALA A 645 -67.45 -9.82 -8.74
CA ALA A 645 -68.06 -9.82 -7.42
C ALA A 645 -68.95 -11.07 -7.33
N GLY A 646 -68.60 -12.00 -6.45
CA GLY A 646 -69.46 -13.13 -6.10
C GLY A 646 -70.49 -12.68 -5.07
N SER A 647 -71.72 -12.52 -5.51
CA SER A 647 -72.91 -12.54 -4.66
C SER A 647 -73.44 -13.98 -4.59
N SER A 648 -73.22 -14.63 -3.45
CA SER A 648 -74.07 -15.64 -2.78
C SER A 648 -73.22 -16.38 -1.76
#